data_AF-A0A8J7K5C3-F1
#
_entry.id   AF-A0A8J7K5C3-F1
#
_cell.length_a   1.000
_cell.length_b   1.000
_cell.length_c   1.000
_cell.angle_alpha   90.00
_cell.angle_beta   90.00
_cell.angle_gamma   90.00
#
_symmetry.space_group_name_H-M   'P 1'
#
loop_
_entity.id
_entity.type
_entity.pdbx_description
1 polymer ?
#
loop_
_entity_poly.entity_id
_entity_poly.type
_entity_poly.pdbx_seq_one_letter_code
_entity_poly.pdbx_strand_id
1 'polypeptide(L)'
;MQQLQISNEIYVHPTNGDDTATGDSMHPFKTLTRALQQLRPNSVIQLSRGTYSVETGEVFPLVIPDGALVIGNAPTQGAGVVVIGSGVYHSLSFGPQAVTIVLQGDGQLQGVTVTNPSTKGTGIWIESATPTVAGCTLAQCNREGLLVTGKANPTIMNCVFQDNQASGLTLVRNARGEIRNNVWRLNGFGIVISDRAAPWIVSNQIYENRCGMVLSGAAAPILRGNVLAQNREDGLVVSGQASPDLGNPYDPAGNRFRGNQRFDLRNATPAKLICSGNQLNPAHVEGAVEFLTIRSPKTGAVQSDVVPLVSPAAPLYAPADLKRHWAAALVQPLLDRRLISLADEHFHPDAPLSAGEFATWLQTAGFPSDNTSDNTSAKPNPLTRLEAIVQLVNAAQLTGGHPSLLSSYHDRAQIPSAQTLAMATALQHCLVVSPQPDCLKPLHCLTRAEAAAMLYQTLVAKGQSLAIDTPAILRPIVAISKPSGPMPIKRPPVVVLDPGHGGTDPGVTTRPKQREAAQETLGSQPPLLEMLPMEGASMSPLPAGVMPPGLAAELPPMLPSSGIPAGMMPEMSPEIMAGMPGMPGMPEPPETPKLEEKTIVLSVAQAVASFLQQQGIEVVLTRSEDRDLTPAERVEVTKQHQAVALISIHANGSLANRSDINGVETYYHPDSSEGMRLAWSIHKALTRTADIADRGVHAAHFTTLRQSPVPAVHVEVGYISGSIDGTSLTNLAYHRYLARPIANGIFRYVWQQR
;
A
#
# COMPACT_ATOMS: atom_id res chain seq x y z
N MET A 1 -19.28 -19.65 -22.91
CA MET A 1 -20.31 -18.88 -22.17
C MET A 1 -19.92 -18.89 -20.69
N GLN A 2 -19.32 -17.81 -20.19
CA GLN A 2 -19.08 -17.65 -18.75
C GLN A 2 -20.44 -17.42 -18.08
N GLN A 3 -20.82 -18.29 -17.13
CA GLN A 3 -21.94 -18.04 -16.24
C GLN A 3 -21.69 -16.72 -15.50
N LEU A 4 -22.55 -15.72 -15.74
CA LEU A 4 -22.68 -14.55 -14.88
C LEU A 4 -22.93 -15.05 -13.45
N GLN A 5 -21.95 -14.88 -12.55
CA GLN A 5 -22.22 -14.99 -11.12
C GLN A 5 -23.20 -13.86 -10.78
N ILE A 6 -24.45 -14.23 -10.50
CA ILE A 6 -25.47 -13.30 -10.02
C ILE A 6 -25.03 -12.88 -8.61
N SER A 7 -24.59 -11.64 -8.45
CA SER A 7 -24.33 -11.04 -7.14
C SER A 7 -25.66 -10.91 -6.38
N ASN A 8 -25.70 -11.42 -5.15
CA ASN A 8 -26.89 -11.29 -4.29
C ASN A 8 -26.83 -9.92 -3.60
N GLU A 9 -27.48 -8.92 -4.20
CA GLU A 9 -27.55 -7.58 -3.63
C GLU A 9 -28.63 -7.49 -2.55
N ILE A 10 -28.26 -6.89 -1.41
CA ILE A 10 -29.14 -6.62 -0.28
C ILE A 10 -29.07 -5.13 0.01
N TYR A 11 -30.22 -4.46 0.13
CA TYR A 11 -30.30 -3.02 0.37
C TYR A 11 -30.74 -2.76 1.82
N VAL A 12 -30.10 -1.78 2.47
CA VAL A 12 -30.40 -1.40 3.86
C VAL A 12 -30.61 0.10 3.96
N HIS A 13 -31.71 0.50 4.59
CA HIS A 13 -32.07 1.89 4.81
C HIS A 13 -32.51 2.12 6.27
N PRO A 14 -31.76 2.87 7.10
CA PRO A 14 -31.97 2.90 8.55
C PRO A 14 -33.26 3.60 8.97
N THR A 15 -33.77 4.54 8.16
CA THR A 15 -35.03 5.25 8.44
C THR A 15 -36.24 4.67 7.72
N ASN A 16 -36.10 4.26 6.46
CA ASN A 16 -37.22 3.90 5.58
C ASN A 16 -37.33 2.39 5.32
N GLY A 17 -36.35 1.59 5.76
CA GLY A 17 -36.38 0.14 5.62
C GLY A 17 -37.24 -0.54 6.68
N ASP A 18 -37.51 -1.82 6.44
CA ASP A 18 -38.28 -2.70 7.32
C ASP A 18 -37.59 -4.08 7.40
N ASP A 19 -37.29 -4.57 8.60
CA ASP A 19 -36.59 -5.85 8.79
C ASP A 19 -37.46 -7.08 8.51
N THR A 20 -38.76 -6.88 8.30
CA THR A 20 -39.70 -7.90 7.82
C THR A 20 -39.78 -7.95 6.28
N ALA A 21 -39.14 -7.01 5.59
CA ALA A 21 -39.13 -6.93 4.13
C ALA A 21 -38.24 -8.01 3.46
N THR A 22 -38.15 -7.95 2.13
CA THR A 22 -37.34 -8.86 1.30
C THR A 22 -35.87 -8.47 1.22
N GLY A 23 -35.52 -7.21 1.48
CA GLY A 23 -34.15 -6.69 1.38
C GLY A 23 -33.71 -6.31 -0.03
N ASP A 24 -34.65 -6.20 -0.97
CA ASP A 24 -34.40 -5.70 -2.33
C ASP A 24 -34.39 -4.16 -2.38
N SER A 25 -34.08 -3.59 -3.54
CA SER A 25 -33.94 -2.14 -3.70
C SER A 25 -35.25 -1.35 -3.47
N MET A 26 -36.41 -2.00 -3.62
CA MET A 26 -37.72 -1.38 -3.40
C MET A 26 -38.20 -1.55 -1.96
N HIS A 27 -37.83 -2.66 -1.31
CA HIS A 27 -38.19 -2.99 0.06
C HIS A 27 -36.91 -3.34 0.86
N PRO A 28 -36.08 -2.32 1.16
CA PRO A 28 -34.81 -2.54 1.86
C PRO A 28 -35.03 -2.97 3.30
N PHE A 29 -34.07 -3.71 3.86
CA PHE A 29 -34.03 -3.96 5.30
C PHE A 29 -33.82 -2.64 6.05
N LYS A 30 -34.28 -2.60 7.31
CA LYS A 30 -34.03 -1.45 8.18
C LYS A 30 -32.61 -1.48 8.73
N THR A 31 -32.16 -2.65 9.18
CA THR A 31 -30.91 -2.81 9.91
C THR A 31 -29.89 -3.64 9.14
N LEU A 32 -28.62 -3.28 9.33
CA LEU A 32 -27.49 -4.08 8.88
C LEU A 32 -27.43 -5.41 9.65
N THR A 33 -27.85 -5.40 10.92
CA THR A 33 -28.06 -6.60 11.74
C THR A 33 -28.92 -7.63 11.02
N ARG A 34 -30.07 -7.21 10.48
CA ARG A 34 -30.95 -8.09 9.72
C ARG A 34 -30.32 -8.55 8.40
N ALA A 35 -29.69 -7.64 7.66
CA ALA A 35 -29.06 -7.95 6.38
C ALA A 35 -27.94 -9.00 6.51
N LEU A 36 -27.11 -8.90 7.57
CA LEU A 36 -26.03 -9.86 7.85
C LEU A 36 -26.54 -11.27 8.16
N GLN A 37 -27.78 -11.42 8.63
CA GLN A 37 -28.40 -12.74 8.85
C GLN A 37 -28.93 -13.39 7.56
N GLN A 38 -29.06 -12.62 6.48
CA GLN A 38 -29.64 -13.08 5.20
C GLN A 38 -28.57 -13.35 4.14
N LEU A 39 -27.30 -13.37 4.54
CA LEU A 39 -26.17 -13.54 3.63
C LEU A 39 -26.24 -14.89 2.91
N ARG A 40 -26.00 -14.82 1.59
CA ARG A 40 -25.69 -15.93 0.70
C ARG A 40 -24.24 -15.79 0.21
N PRO A 41 -23.62 -16.83 -0.37
CA PRO A 41 -22.29 -16.69 -0.98
C PRO A 41 -22.24 -15.50 -1.96
N ASN A 42 -21.18 -14.68 -1.88
CA ASN A 42 -20.97 -13.46 -2.68
C ASN A 42 -22.04 -12.37 -2.50
N SER A 43 -22.59 -12.23 -1.29
CA SER A 43 -23.58 -11.18 -1.02
C SER A 43 -22.93 -9.80 -0.94
N VAL A 44 -23.62 -8.82 -1.52
CA VAL A 44 -23.26 -7.40 -1.49
C VAL A 44 -24.34 -6.63 -0.74
N ILE A 45 -24.02 -6.03 0.39
CA ILE A 45 -24.91 -5.18 1.17
C ILE A 45 -24.67 -3.72 0.80
N GLN A 46 -25.70 -3.04 0.29
CA GLN A 46 -25.71 -1.63 -0.05
C GLN A 46 -26.36 -0.81 1.07
N LEU A 47 -25.58 0.07 1.69
CA LEU A 47 -26.03 0.96 2.75
C LEU A 47 -26.47 2.31 2.17
N SER A 48 -27.71 2.69 2.47
CA SER A 48 -28.21 4.03 2.20
C SER A 48 -27.62 5.05 3.18
N ARG A 49 -27.71 6.34 2.81
CA ARG A 49 -27.35 7.43 3.72
C ARG A 49 -28.19 7.34 5.00
N GLY A 50 -27.54 7.47 6.15
CA GLY A 50 -28.17 7.50 7.45
C GLY A 50 -27.23 7.07 8.56
N THR A 51 -27.78 7.06 9.77
CA THR A 51 -27.10 6.58 10.97
C THR A 51 -27.63 5.20 11.32
N TYR A 52 -26.72 4.25 11.48
CA TYR A 52 -26.96 2.88 11.89
C TYR A 52 -26.46 2.73 13.33
N SER A 53 -27.39 2.69 14.28
CA SER A 53 -27.14 2.68 15.71
C SER A 53 -28.13 1.79 16.45
N VAL A 54 -27.95 1.63 17.76
CA VAL A 54 -28.92 0.94 18.62
C VAL A 54 -30.29 1.60 18.54
N GLU A 55 -30.35 2.92 18.39
CA GLU A 55 -31.62 3.68 18.25
C GLU A 55 -32.33 3.38 16.93
N THR A 56 -31.58 3.04 15.87
CA THR A 56 -32.15 2.61 14.59
C THR A 56 -32.35 1.09 14.49
N GLY A 57 -32.08 0.35 15.57
CA GLY A 57 -32.35 -1.09 15.68
C GLY A 57 -31.14 -2.01 15.53
N GLU A 58 -29.93 -1.48 15.41
CA GLU A 58 -28.73 -2.32 15.29
C GLU A 58 -28.39 -3.06 16.59
N VAL A 59 -27.89 -4.28 16.45
CA VAL A 59 -27.35 -5.09 17.54
C VAL A 59 -25.84 -5.26 17.33
N PHE A 60 -25.06 -4.68 18.24
CA PHE A 60 -23.60 -4.69 18.17
C PHE A 60 -22.98 -5.85 18.99
N PRO A 61 -21.78 -6.34 18.63
CA PRO A 61 -20.98 -5.92 17.48
C PRO A 61 -21.56 -6.44 16.15
N LEU A 62 -21.44 -5.66 15.09
CA LEU A 62 -21.82 -6.10 13.74
C LEU A 62 -20.69 -6.96 13.18
N VAL A 63 -20.97 -8.24 12.89
CA VAL A 63 -19.98 -9.18 12.39
C VAL A 63 -20.16 -9.35 10.88
N ILE A 64 -19.16 -8.92 10.10
CA ILE A 64 -19.12 -9.11 8.65
C ILE A 64 -18.30 -10.38 8.37
N PRO A 65 -18.94 -11.45 7.88
CA PRO A 65 -18.28 -12.73 7.70
C PRO A 65 -17.51 -12.81 6.37
N ASP A 66 -16.85 -13.95 6.18
CA ASP A 66 -16.19 -14.34 4.94
C ASP A 66 -17.14 -14.23 3.72
N GLY A 67 -16.62 -13.71 2.61
CA GLY A 67 -17.32 -13.56 1.33
C GLY A 67 -18.35 -12.42 1.27
N ALA A 68 -18.59 -11.71 2.37
CA ALA A 68 -19.55 -10.61 2.42
C ALA A 68 -18.89 -9.26 2.09
N LEU A 69 -19.56 -8.44 1.29
CA LEU A 69 -19.13 -7.08 0.96
C LEU A 69 -20.19 -6.08 1.42
N VAL A 70 -19.82 -5.17 2.33
CA VAL A 70 -20.66 -4.06 2.79
C VAL A 70 -20.17 -2.76 2.16
N ILE A 71 -21.05 -2.06 1.46
CA ILE A 71 -20.74 -0.84 0.69
C ILE A 71 -21.65 0.30 1.18
N GLY A 72 -21.04 1.42 1.56
CA GLY A 72 -21.71 2.71 1.72
C GLY A 72 -21.29 3.69 0.61
N ASN A 73 -20.75 4.85 1.00
CA ASN A 73 -20.29 5.87 0.07
C ASN A 73 -18.76 5.96 0.00
N ALA A 74 -18.12 5.01 -0.71
CA ALA A 74 -16.66 4.93 -0.82
C ALA A 74 -15.99 6.17 -1.44
N PRO A 75 -16.54 6.81 -2.51
CA PRO A 75 -15.95 8.03 -3.08
C PRO A 75 -15.86 9.20 -2.10
N THR A 76 -16.75 9.27 -1.11
CA THR A 76 -16.74 10.32 -0.08
C THR A 76 -16.25 9.81 1.27
N GLN A 77 -15.50 8.71 1.28
CA GLN A 77 -14.93 8.11 2.48
C GLN A 77 -15.95 7.79 3.59
N GLY A 78 -17.18 7.46 3.19
CA GLY A 78 -18.29 7.15 4.08
C GLY A 78 -19.07 8.34 4.61
N ALA A 79 -18.88 9.55 4.06
CA ALA A 79 -19.70 10.70 4.41
C ALA A 79 -21.20 10.41 4.26
N GLY A 80 -21.94 10.59 5.36
CA GLY A 80 -23.40 10.37 5.42
C GLY A 80 -23.84 8.92 5.66
N VAL A 81 -22.93 7.94 5.68
CA VAL A 81 -23.22 6.54 6.04
C VAL A 81 -22.47 6.25 7.35
N VAL A 82 -23.15 6.38 8.48
CA VAL A 82 -22.52 6.35 9.81
C VAL A 82 -22.98 5.13 10.59
N VAL A 83 -22.05 4.28 11.01
CA VAL A 83 -22.29 3.17 11.94
C VAL A 83 -21.73 3.56 13.30
N ILE A 84 -22.62 3.71 14.29
CA ILE A 84 -22.26 4.16 15.63
C ILE A 84 -22.86 3.25 16.71
N GLY A 85 -21.98 2.67 17.51
CA GLY A 85 -22.39 1.80 18.61
C GLY A 85 -21.25 0.95 19.14
N SER A 86 -21.58 0.06 20.07
CA SER A 86 -20.61 -0.82 20.70
C SER A 86 -21.30 -2.07 21.22
N GLY A 87 -20.64 -3.22 21.10
CA GLY A 87 -21.05 -4.46 21.72
C GLY A 87 -19.85 -5.25 22.25
N VAL A 88 -20.12 -6.29 23.03
CA VAL A 88 -19.07 -7.11 23.62
C VAL A 88 -18.65 -8.19 22.62
N TYR A 89 -17.44 -8.07 22.10
CA TYR A 89 -16.76 -9.10 21.30
C TYR A 89 -15.81 -9.90 22.18
N HIS A 90 -15.88 -11.23 22.12
CA HIS A 90 -14.96 -12.11 22.84
C HIS A 90 -13.77 -12.45 21.94
N SER A 91 -12.69 -11.68 22.05
CA SER A 91 -11.43 -11.94 21.35
C SER A 91 -10.73 -13.16 21.94
N LEU A 92 -10.19 -14.01 21.07
CA LEU A 92 -9.34 -15.14 21.49
C LEU A 92 -8.03 -14.63 22.09
N SER A 93 -7.51 -13.51 21.59
CA SER A 93 -6.23 -12.94 22.01
C SER A 93 -6.33 -12.02 23.23
N PHE A 94 -7.51 -11.44 23.51
CA PHE A 94 -7.68 -10.36 24.51
C PHE A 94 -8.93 -10.48 25.40
N GLY A 95 -9.72 -11.56 25.30
CA GLY A 95 -10.96 -11.71 26.06
C GLY A 95 -12.03 -10.70 25.63
N PRO A 96 -12.95 -10.30 26.53
CA PRO A 96 -14.04 -9.37 26.21
C PRO A 96 -13.53 -7.97 25.80
N GLN A 97 -13.99 -7.47 24.66
CA GLN A 97 -13.64 -6.16 24.09
C GLN A 97 -14.91 -5.42 23.64
N ALA A 98 -14.93 -4.10 23.77
CA ALA A 98 -16.01 -3.25 23.29
C ALA A 98 -15.75 -2.88 21.82
N VAL A 99 -16.56 -3.39 20.89
CA VAL A 99 -16.31 -3.29 19.44
C VAL A 99 -17.58 -2.89 18.69
N THR A 100 -17.45 -2.04 17.66
CA THR A 100 -18.56 -1.71 16.75
C THR A 100 -18.67 -2.74 15.63
N ILE A 101 -17.61 -2.99 14.88
CA ILE A 101 -17.60 -3.93 13.75
C ILE A 101 -16.48 -4.96 13.91
N VAL A 102 -16.78 -6.23 13.64
CA VAL A 102 -15.80 -7.31 13.54
C VAL A 102 -15.75 -7.80 12.10
N LEU A 103 -14.56 -7.85 11.49
CA LEU A 103 -14.36 -8.44 10.17
C LEU A 103 -13.74 -9.83 10.31
N GLN A 104 -14.35 -10.83 9.66
CA GLN A 104 -13.88 -12.21 9.65
C GLN A 104 -13.56 -12.66 8.21
N GLY A 105 -12.71 -13.68 8.08
CA GLY A 105 -12.33 -14.23 6.76
C GLY A 105 -11.78 -13.16 5.82
N ASP A 106 -12.31 -13.10 4.60
CA ASP A 106 -12.03 -12.07 3.60
C ASP A 106 -13.12 -10.98 3.50
N GLY A 107 -14.01 -10.88 4.50
CA GLY A 107 -15.10 -9.91 4.55
C GLY A 107 -14.65 -8.47 4.28
N GLN A 108 -15.50 -7.69 3.61
CA GLN A 108 -15.12 -6.38 3.09
C GLN A 108 -16.05 -5.28 3.59
N LEU A 109 -15.45 -4.12 3.92
CA LEU A 109 -16.16 -2.91 4.30
C LEU A 109 -15.65 -1.73 3.48
N GLN A 110 -16.55 -1.05 2.77
CA GLN A 110 -16.20 0.08 1.94
C GLN A 110 -17.13 1.26 2.15
N GLY A 111 -16.59 2.48 2.25
CA GLY A 111 -17.46 3.67 2.23
C GLY A 111 -18.30 3.88 3.48
N VAL A 112 -17.80 3.54 4.67
CA VAL A 112 -18.57 3.67 5.92
C VAL A 112 -17.80 4.51 6.93
N THR A 113 -18.52 5.40 7.62
CA THR A 113 -18.01 6.08 8.81
C THR A 113 -18.31 5.21 10.03
N VAL A 114 -17.29 4.84 10.81
CA VAL A 114 -17.41 3.96 12.00
C VAL A 114 -16.99 4.71 13.25
N THR A 115 -17.84 4.69 14.26
CA THR A 115 -17.63 5.39 15.54
C THR A 115 -17.97 4.49 16.72
N ASN A 116 -17.10 4.47 17.73
CA ASN A 116 -17.34 3.79 19.01
C ASN A 116 -17.19 4.72 20.21
N PRO A 117 -18.30 5.29 20.73
CA PRO A 117 -18.26 6.20 21.87
C PRO A 117 -18.15 5.48 23.22
N SER A 118 -18.17 4.14 23.27
CA SER A 118 -18.08 3.41 24.54
C SER A 118 -16.72 3.61 25.20
N THR A 119 -16.65 3.61 26.53
CA THR A 119 -15.38 3.56 27.26
C THR A 119 -14.55 2.36 26.77
N LYS A 120 -13.31 2.61 26.36
CA LYS A 120 -12.42 1.62 25.70
C LYS A 120 -12.98 1.00 24.40
N GLY A 121 -13.89 1.70 23.73
CA GLY A 121 -14.52 1.27 22.49
C GLY A 121 -13.60 1.34 21.29
N THR A 122 -13.43 0.20 20.62
CA THR A 122 -12.70 0.07 19.35
C THR A 122 -13.71 0.10 18.19
N GLY A 123 -13.41 0.83 17.11
CA GLY A 123 -14.29 0.91 15.95
C GLY A 123 -14.37 -0.43 15.20
N ILE A 124 -13.26 -0.84 14.59
CA ILE A 124 -13.17 -2.11 13.84
C ILE A 124 -12.17 -3.07 14.48
N TRP A 125 -12.54 -4.33 14.61
CA TRP A 125 -11.68 -5.42 15.08
C TRP A 125 -11.42 -6.46 13.99
N ILE A 126 -10.15 -6.81 13.81
CA ILE A 126 -9.68 -7.84 12.87
C ILE A 126 -8.76 -8.80 13.62
N GLU A 127 -9.12 -10.08 13.66
CA GLU A 127 -8.34 -11.11 14.36
C GLU A 127 -8.13 -12.33 13.46
N SER A 128 -6.87 -12.61 13.10
CA SER A 128 -6.48 -13.75 12.24
C SER A 128 -7.27 -13.87 10.92
N ALA A 129 -7.67 -12.73 10.34
CA ALA A 129 -8.45 -12.64 9.11
C ALA A 129 -7.73 -11.82 8.01
N THR A 130 -8.21 -11.87 6.77
CA THR A 130 -7.63 -11.17 5.61
C THR A 130 -8.61 -10.22 4.91
N PRO A 131 -9.35 -9.36 5.64
CA PRO A 131 -10.41 -8.53 5.06
C PRO A 131 -9.87 -7.34 4.25
N THR A 132 -10.78 -6.64 3.56
CA THR A 132 -10.50 -5.34 2.93
C THR A 132 -11.32 -4.23 3.60
N VAL A 133 -10.65 -3.15 4.00
CA VAL A 133 -11.28 -1.91 4.47
C VAL A 133 -10.88 -0.79 3.52
N ALA A 134 -11.83 -0.21 2.79
CA ALA A 134 -11.53 0.76 1.75
C ALA A 134 -12.43 2.00 1.75
N GLY A 135 -11.84 3.20 1.69
CA GLY A 135 -12.64 4.42 1.62
C GLY A 135 -13.56 4.59 2.83
N CYS A 136 -13.12 4.20 4.03
CA CYS A 136 -13.89 4.36 5.26
C CYS A 136 -13.35 5.52 6.10
N THR A 137 -14.19 6.08 6.96
CA THR A 137 -13.77 7.03 7.99
C THR A 137 -13.90 6.38 9.36
N LEU A 138 -12.81 6.22 10.09
CA LEU A 138 -12.82 5.68 11.44
C LEU A 138 -12.53 6.82 12.40
N ALA A 139 -13.58 7.30 13.07
CA ALA A 139 -13.49 8.53 13.82
C ALA A 139 -14.24 8.49 15.13
N GLN A 140 -13.72 9.28 16.08
CA GLN A 140 -14.34 9.50 17.38
C GLN A 140 -14.52 8.20 18.19
N CYS A 141 -13.62 7.23 17.99
CA CYS A 141 -13.55 6.06 18.86
C CYS A 141 -12.83 6.41 20.16
N ASN A 142 -13.39 5.99 21.29
CA ASN A 142 -12.83 6.25 22.61
C ASN A 142 -11.58 5.40 22.93
N ARG A 143 -11.19 4.51 22.02
CA ARG A 143 -9.92 3.78 22.07
C ARG A 143 -9.22 3.85 20.71
N GLU A 144 -9.17 2.74 19.96
CA GLU A 144 -8.62 2.72 18.61
C GLU A 144 -9.70 2.82 17.54
N GLY A 145 -9.38 3.46 16.41
CA GLY A 145 -10.22 3.37 15.21
C GLY A 145 -10.30 1.93 14.70
N LEU A 146 -9.15 1.29 14.51
CA LEU A 146 -9.04 -0.10 14.05
C LEU A 146 -7.95 -0.87 14.80
N LEU A 147 -8.24 -2.10 15.21
CA LEU A 147 -7.26 -3.03 15.78
C LEU A 147 -7.11 -4.29 14.92
N VAL A 148 -5.85 -4.65 14.64
CA VAL A 148 -5.44 -5.86 13.92
C VAL A 148 -4.59 -6.75 14.83
N THR A 149 -4.97 -8.02 14.96
CA THR A 149 -4.26 -8.97 15.82
C THR A 149 -4.22 -10.41 15.27
N GLY A 150 -3.57 -11.32 16.00
CA GLY A 150 -3.38 -12.71 15.62
C GLY A 150 -2.43 -12.85 14.42
N LYS A 151 -2.83 -13.63 13.41
CA LYS A 151 -2.14 -13.78 12.11
C LYS A 151 -2.82 -12.96 11.00
N ALA A 152 -3.57 -11.92 11.34
CA ALA A 152 -4.36 -11.16 10.36
C ALA A 152 -3.48 -10.53 9.27
N ASN A 153 -3.99 -10.44 8.04
CA ASN A 153 -3.31 -9.86 6.88
C ASN A 153 -4.30 -9.03 6.03
N PRO A 154 -4.84 -7.92 6.56
CA PRO A 154 -5.83 -7.10 5.88
C PRO A 154 -5.23 -6.19 4.80
N THR A 155 -6.07 -5.70 3.90
CA THR A 155 -5.77 -4.54 3.06
C THR A 155 -6.58 -3.35 3.54
N ILE A 156 -5.92 -2.25 3.89
CA ILE A 156 -6.52 -1.01 4.39
C ILE A 156 -6.13 0.13 3.47
N MET A 157 -7.09 0.72 2.75
CA MET A 157 -6.77 1.73 1.74
C MET A 157 -7.74 2.88 1.61
N ASN A 158 -7.22 4.07 1.29
CA ASN A 158 -8.01 5.28 1.05
C ASN A 158 -8.93 5.69 2.22
N CYS A 159 -8.63 5.22 3.43
CA CYS A 159 -9.40 5.51 4.63
C CYS A 159 -8.90 6.77 5.35
N VAL A 160 -9.75 7.34 6.21
CA VAL A 160 -9.42 8.42 7.15
C VAL A 160 -9.55 7.91 8.57
N PHE A 161 -8.53 8.14 9.40
CA PHE A 161 -8.51 7.84 10.82
C PHE A 161 -8.39 9.15 11.58
N GLN A 162 -9.43 9.53 12.30
CA GLN A 162 -9.50 10.86 12.89
C GLN A 162 -10.04 10.89 14.31
N ASP A 163 -9.40 11.67 15.19
CA ASP A 163 -9.93 12.00 16.51
C ASP A 163 -10.25 10.76 17.36
N ASN A 164 -9.43 9.71 17.22
CA ASN A 164 -9.50 8.53 18.08
C ASN A 164 -8.61 8.73 19.30
N GLN A 165 -9.14 8.45 20.49
CA GLN A 165 -8.51 8.84 21.75
C GLN A 165 -7.17 8.14 22.01
N ALA A 166 -7.08 6.83 21.74
CA ALA A 166 -5.84 6.08 21.91
C ALA A 166 -5.01 6.08 20.62
N SER A 167 -5.51 5.48 19.54
CA SER A 167 -4.82 5.45 18.26
C SER A 167 -5.76 5.40 17.06
N GLY A 168 -5.29 5.79 15.87
CA GLY A 168 -6.03 5.52 14.64
C GLY A 168 -6.02 4.03 14.29
N LEU A 169 -4.82 3.45 14.21
CA LEU A 169 -4.61 2.04 13.88
C LEU A 169 -3.64 1.38 14.86
N THR A 170 -3.97 0.17 15.33
CA THR A 170 -3.10 -0.66 16.16
C THR A 170 -2.91 -2.04 15.53
N LEU A 171 -1.66 -2.46 15.30
CA LEU A 171 -1.29 -3.80 14.85
C LEU A 171 -0.41 -4.50 15.87
N VAL A 172 -0.79 -5.69 16.29
CA VAL A 172 -0.12 -6.43 17.37
C VAL A 172 0.00 -7.92 17.05
N ARG A 173 0.66 -8.70 17.91
CA ARG A 173 0.95 -10.13 17.71
C ARG A 173 1.73 -10.37 16.41
N ASN A 174 1.23 -11.21 15.50
CA ASN A 174 1.86 -11.50 14.21
C ASN A 174 1.09 -10.85 13.07
N ALA A 175 0.40 -9.74 13.34
CA ALA A 175 -0.37 -9.03 12.33
C ALA A 175 0.53 -8.54 11.19
N ARG A 176 0.06 -8.77 9.97
CA ARG A 176 0.64 -8.30 8.72
C ARG A 176 -0.38 -7.38 8.05
N GLY A 177 -0.28 -7.20 6.74
CA GLY A 177 -1.25 -6.42 5.98
C GLY A 177 -0.59 -5.35 5.12
N GLU A 178 -1.39 -4.81 4.23
CA GLU A 178 -1.04 -3.68 3.37
C GLU A 178 -1.88 -2.47 3.73
N ILE A 179 -1.22 -1.40 4.16
CA ILE A 179 -1.83 -0.17 4.63
C ILE A 179 -1.37 0.93 3.66
N ARG A 180 -2.25 1.40 2.77
CA ARG A 180 -1.87 2.35 1.72
C ARG A 180 -2.82 3.53 1.52
N ASN A 181 -2.26 4.69 1.17
CA ASN A 181 -3.03 5.88 0.77
C ASN A 181 -4.09 6.33 1.80
N ASN A 182 -3.86 6.07 3.09
CA ASN A 182 -4.77 6.50 4.14
C ASN A 182 -4.27 7.80 4.78
N VAL A 183 -5.16 8.44 5.53
CA VAL A 183 -4.91 9.68 6.25
C VAL A 183 -5.15 9.47 7.76
N TRP A 184 -4.20 9.86 8.60
CA TRP A 184 -4.34 9.88 10.07
C TRP A 184 -4.19 11.29 10.58
N ARG A 185 -5.19 11.79 11.30
CA ARG A 185 -5.13 13.11 11.93
C ARG A 185 -5.78 13.20 13.29
N LEU A 186 -5.23 14.03 14.16
CA LEU A 186 -5.80 14.37 15.46
C LEU A 186 -6.00 13.17 16.42
N ASN A 187 -5.38 12.03 16.16
CA ASN A 187 -5.43 10.89 17.08
C ASN A 187 -4.41 11.06 18.22
N GLY A 188 -4.54 10.25 19.28
CA GLY A 188 -3.46 10.06 20.24
C GLY A 188 -2.19 9.56 19.53
N PHE A 189 -2.21 8.32 19.07
CA PHE A 189 -1.19 7.80 18.16
C PHE A 189 -1.78 7.65 16.75
N GLY A 190 -1.04 8.03 15.69
CA GLY A 190 -1.49 7.72 14.34
C GLY A 190 -1.56 6.21 14.12
N ILE A 191 -0.39 5.56 14.17
CA ILE A 191 -0.25 4.10 14.02
C ILE A 191 0.61 3.52 15.16
N VAL A 192 0.14 2.43 15.76
CA VAL A 192 0.89 1.65 16.77
C VAL A 192 1.15 0.26 16.23
N ILE A 193 2.40 -0.21 16.32
CA ILE A 193 2.81 -1.55 15.87
C ILE A 193 3.68 -2.19 16.94
N SER A 194 3.29 -3.37 17.42
CA SER A 194 4.00 -4.07 18.48
C SER A 194 4.16 -5.56 18.23
N ASP A 195 4.80 -6.26 19.18
CA ASP A 195 5.07 -7.70 19.15
C ASP A 195 5.88 -8.11 17.92
N ARG A 196 5.37 -8.97 17.04
CA ARG A 196 6.05 -9.41 15.80
C ARG A 196 5.30 -8.92 14.56
N ALA A 197 4.49 -7.87 14.70
CA ALA A 197 3.72 -7.34 13.60
C ALA A 197 4.67 -6.76 12.53
N ALA A 198 4.41 -7.10 11.27
CA ALA A 198 5.25 -6.74 10.12
C ALA A 198 4.42 -6.26 8.92
N PRO A 199 3.59 -5.20 9.09
CA PRO A 199 2.80 -4.66 7.99
C PRO A 199 3.64 -3.90 6.97
N TRP A 200 3.07 -3.72 5.78
CA TRP A 200 3.58 -2.81 4.78
C TRP A 200 2.78 -1.50 4.78
N ILE A 201 3.47 -0.38 5.01
CA ILE A 201 2.88 0.95 5.19
C ILE A 201 3.38 1.82 4.06
N VAL A 202 2.48 2.24 3.17
CA VAL A 202 2.83 2.87 1.89
C VAL A 202 2.03 4.12 1.59
N SER A 203 2.68 5.20 1.18
CA SER A 203 2.01 6.40 0.64
C SER A 203 0.94 6.98 1.57
N ASN A 204 1.13 6.83 2.88
CA ASN A 204 0.21 7.28 3.90
C ASN A 204 0.54 8.70 4.37
N GLN A 205 -0.47 9.43 4.85
CA GLN A 205 -0.30 10.75 5.45
C GLN A 205 -0.64 10.71 6.94
N ILE A 206 0.35 10.89 7.80
CA ILE A 206 0.22 10.79 9.26
C ILE A 206 0.60 12.14 9.86
N TYR A 207 -0.40 12.97 10.13
CA TYR A 207 -0.17 14.35 10.57
C TYR A 207 -1.05 14.80 11.73
N GLU A 208 -0.59 15.78 12.52
CA GLU A 208 -1.34 16.38 13.64
C GLU A 208 -1.82 15.39 14.74
N ASN A 209 -1.26 14.19 14.77
CA ASN A 209 -1.48 13.27 15.89
C ASN A 209 -0.63 13.71 17.09
N ARG A 210 -0.89 13.20 18.30
CA ARG A 210 0.05 13.43 19.40
C ARG A 210 1.41 12.84 19.02
N CYS A 211 1.47 11.58 18.59
CA CYS A 211 2.66 11.00 17.95
C CYS A 211 2.25 10.28 16.66
N GLY A 212 3.09 10.38 15.62
CA GLY A 212 2.77 9.85 14.29
C GLY A 212 2.71 8.32 14.28
N MET A 213 3.85 7.66 14.45
CA MET A 213 3.95 6.21 14.46
C MET A 213 4.82 5.71 15.61
N VAL A 214 4.35 4.67 16.31
CA VAL A 214 5.07 4.05 17.44
C VAL A 214 5.30 2.57 17.17
N LEU A 215 6.56 2.15 17.21
CA LEU A 215 7.00 0.77 17.03
C LEU A 215 7.62 0.23 18.33
N SER A 216 7.20 -0.97 18.73
CA SER A 216 7.70 -1.65 19.93
C SER A 216 7.77 -3.17 19.75
N GLY A 217 8.24 -3.89 20.77
CA GLY A 217 8.44 -5.35 20.68
C GLY A 217 9.51 -5.70 19.65
N ALA A 218 9.27 -6.69 18.81
CA ALA A 218 10.06 -7.08 17.64
C ALA A 218 9.36 -6.70 16.33
N ALA A 219 8.60 -5.59 16.32
CA ALA A 219 7.88 -5.13 15.15
C ALA A 219 8.83 -4.83 13.98
N ALA A 220 8.50 -5.31 12.79
CA ALA A 220 9.35 -5.18 11.60
C ALA A 220 8.58 -4.65 10.38
N PRO A 221 7.95 -3.47 10.48
CA PRO A 221 7.18 -2.92 9.36
C PRO A 221 8.09 -2.43 8.22
N ILE A 222 7.54 -2.40 7.02
CA ILE A 222 8.18 -1.77 5.85
C ILE A 222 7.53 -0.42 5.59
N LEU A 223 8.30 0.66 5.57
CA LEU A 223 7.79 2.01 5.38
C LEU A 223 8.25 2.56 4.03
N ARG A 224 7.34 2.85 3.10
CA ARG A 224 7.66 3.46 1.80
C ARG A 224 6.79 4.67 1.49
N GLY A 225 7.38 5.78 1.07
CA GLY A 225 6.65 6.94 0.55
C GLY A 225 5.67 7.61 1.53
N ASN A 226 5.79 7.36 2.84
CA ASN A 226 4.86 7.91 3.82
C ASN A 226 5.27 9.35 4.21
N VAL A 227 4.28 10.16 4.55
CA VAL A 227 4.48 11.51 5.09
C VAL A 227 4.11 11.50 6.56
N LEU A 228 5.08 11.76 7.44
CA LEU A 228 4.90 11.88 8.88
C LEU A 228 5.21 13.32 9.30
N ALA A 229 4.19 14.16 9.42
CA ALA A 229 4.39 15.60 9.50
C ALA A 229 3.54 16.27 10.58
N GLN A 230 4.02 17.36 11.16
CA GLN A 230 3.21 18.21 12.06
C GLN A 230 2.61 17.46 13.26
N ASN A 231 3.21 16.35 13.71
CA ASN A 231 2.78 15.66 14.91
C ASN A 231 3.22 16.47 16.15
N ARG A 232 2.39 16.46 17.20
CA ARG A 232 2.61 17.26 18.42
C ARG A 232 3.78 16.77 19.28
N GLU A 233 4.28 15.58 19.00
CA GLU A 233 5.48 15.02 19.59
C GLU A 233 6.40 14.52 18.46
N ASP A 234 6.55 13.20 18.32
CA ASP A 234 7.47 12.57 17.39
C ASP A 234 6.77 12.11 16.10
N GLY A 235 7.52 12.08 14.99
CA GLY A 235 7.10 11.49 13.73
C GLY A 235 7.09 9.96 13.82
N LEU A 236 8.25 9.35 14.01
CA LEU A 236 8.42 7.91 14.22
C LEU A 236 9.20 7.62 15.51
N VAL A 237 8.63 6.80 16.39
CA VAL A 237 9.30 6.28 17.58
C VAL A 237 9.55 4.79 17.41
N VAL A 238 10.79 4.35 17.62
CA VAL A 238 11.20 2.94 17.53
C VAL A 238 11.78 2.51 18.86
N SER A 239 11.25 1.44 19.45
CA SER A 239 11.62 0.99 20.80
C SER A 239 11.66 -0.54 20.92
N GLY A 240 12.25 -1.04 22.00
CA GLY A 240 12.42 -2.48 22.21
C GLY A 240 13.41 -3.10 21.21
N GLN A 241 12.97 -4.13 20.50
CA GLN A 241 13.70 -4.83 19.42
C GLN A 241 13.08 -4.54 18.04
N ALA A 242 12.31 -3.46 17.91
CA ALA A 242 11.65 -3.12 16.65
C ALA A 242 12.71 -2.76 15.59
N SER A 243 12.50 -3.26 14.37
CA SER A 243 13.44 -3.16 13.25
C SER A 243 12.70 -2.74 11.97
N PRO A 244 12.22 -1.49 11.89
CA PRO A 244 11.57 -0.99 10.69
C PRO A 244 12.53 -0.99 9.49
N ASP A 245 12.02 -1.40 8.34
CA ASP A 245 12.73 -1.27 7.07
C ASP A 245 12.53 0.16 6.52
N LEU A 246 13.50 1.04 6.80
CA LEU A 246 13.57 2.42 6.32
C LEU A 246 14.41 2.55 5.04
N GLY A 247 14.49 1.48 4.24
CA GLY A 247 15.12 1.49 2.94
C GLY A 247 16.60 1.13 2.96
N ASN A 248 17.15 0.91 1.77
CA ASN A 248 18.58 0.65 1.54
C ASN A 248 19.03 1.31 0.22
N PRO A 249 20.33 1.32 -0.11
CA PRO A 249 20.84 2.01 -1.30
C PRO A 249 20.26 1.57 -2.66
N TYR A 250 19.62 0.39 -2.72
CA TYR A 250 19.00 -0.18 -3.93
C TYR A 250 17.46 -0.18 -3.90
N ASP A 251 16.86 0.07 -2.73
CA ASP A 251 15.42 0.25 -2.52
C ASP A 251 15.24 1.41 -1.51
N PRO A 252 15.42 2.66 -1.97
CA PRO A 252 15.27 3.84 -1.13
C PRO A 252 13.84 3.96 -0.64
N ALA A 253 13.65 4.35 0.62
CA ALA A 253 12.33 4.28 1.23
C ALA A 253 11.40 5.44 0.89
N GLY A 254 11.92 6.63 0.61
CA GLY A 254 11.11 7.77 0.16
C GLY A 254 10.17 8.36 1.22
N ASN A 255 10.32 8.04 2.51
CA ASN A 255 9.47 8.64 3.54
C ASN A 255 9.89 10.09 3.81
N ARG A 256 8.93 10.93 4.19
CA ARG A 256 9.11 12.36 4.42
C ARG A 256 8.65 12.73 5.84
N PHE A 257 9.58 13.23 6.63
CA PHE A 257 9.34 13.73 7.98
C PHE A 257 9.53 15.24 7.98
N ARG A 258 8.57 15.99 8.51
CA ARG A 258 8.68 17.45 8.59
C ARG A 258 7.80 18.07 9.67
N GLY A 259 8.33 19.04 10.39
CA GLY A 259 7.56 19.86 11.32
C GLY A 259 6.99 19.09 12.51
N ASN A 260 7.53 17.91 12.84
CA ASN A 260 7.21 17.23 14.10
C ASN A 260 7.85 18.01 15.26
N GLN A 261 7.11 18.18 16.35
CA GLN A 261 7.51 19.12 17.42
C GLN A 261 8.74 18.67 18.21
N ARG A 262 8.92 17.36 18.40
CA ARG A 262 10.07 16.80 19.14
C ARG A 262 11.11 16.23 18.19
N PHE A 263 10.88 15.04 17.66
CA PHE A 263 11.80 14.40 16.70
C PHE A 263 11.05 13.94 15.44
N ASP A 264 11.74 14.00 14.30
CA ASP A 264 11.29 13.33 13.08
C ASP A 264 11.39 11.81 13.26
N LEU A 265 12.50 11.35 13.83
CA LEU A 265 12.73 9.95 14.14
C LEU A 265 13.46 9.80 15.47
N ARG A 266 12.89 8.99 16.35
CA ARG A 266 13.45 8.64 17.65
C ARG A 266 13.72 7.14 17.74
N ASN A 267 14.99 6.75 17.71
CA ASN A 267 15.44 5.38 17.89
C ASN A 267 15.85 5.13 19.35
N ALA A 268 14.96 4.52 20.12
CA ALA A 268 15.19 4.05 21.49
C ALA A 268 15.49 2.53 21.54
N THR A 269 15.95 1.93 20.44
CA THR A 269 16.40 0.53 20.39
C THR A 269 17.92 0.44 20.62
N PRO A 270 18.44 -0.73 21.03
CA PRO A 270 19.88 -0.95 21.09
C PRO A 270 20.53 -1.09 19.70
N ALA A 271 19.73 -1.37 18.67
CA ALA A 271 20.21 -1.56 17.30
C ALA A 271 20.32 -0.23 16.56
N LYS A 272 21.33 -0.12 15.70
CA LYS A 272 21.44 1.02 14.77
C LYS A 272 20.46 0.83 13.62
N LEU A 273 19.62 1.84 13.35
CA LEU A 273 18.70 1.80 12.21
C LEU A 273 19.39 2.27 10.93
N ILE A 274 19.19 1.54 9.83
CA ILE A 274 19.63 1.96 8.50
C ILE A 274 18.53 2.82 7.87
N CYS A 275 18.88 4.01 7.40
CA CYS A 275 17.97 4.97 6.79
C CYS A 275 18.49 5.35 5.40
N SER A 276 17.75 4.97 4.34
CA SER A 276 18.16 5.29 2.96
C SER A 276 16.98 5.85 2.16
N GLY A 277 17.22 6.99 1.51
CA GLY A 277 16.22 7.66 0.68
C GLY A 277 15.07 8.32 1.44
N ASN A 278 15.21 8.57 2.75
CA ASN A 278 14.21 9.31 3.52
C ASN A 278 14.59 10.79 3.62
N GLN A 279 13.58 11.66 3.60
CA GLN A 279 13.71 13.10 3.85
C GLN A 279 13.33 13.37 5.30
N LEU A 280 14.31 13.73 6.12
CA LEU A 280 14.10 14.11 7.52
C LEU A 280 15.15 15.15 7.92
N ASN A 281 14.93 15.87 9.01
CA ASN A 281 15.92 16.79 9.56
C ASN A 281 16.88 16.02 10.49
N PRO A 282 18.18 15.90 10.19
CA PRO A 282 19.13 15.18 11.04
C PRO A 282 19.24 15.75 12.47
N ALA A 283 18.98 17.05 12.66
CA ALA A 283 18.94 17.65 14.00
C ALA A 283 17.71 17.23 14.82
N HIS A 284 16.67 16.70 14.16
CA HIS A 284 15.47 16.15 14.77
C HIS A 284 15.51 14.61 14.77
N VAL A 285 16.70 14.02 14.84
CA VAL A 285 16.89 12.58 15.00
C VAL A 285 17.52 12.29 16.35
N GLU A 286 16.89 11.42 17.12
CA GLU A 286 17.44 10.92 18.38
C GLU A 286 17.77 9.43 18.25
N GLY A 287 18.92 9.02 18.80
CA GLY A 287 19.36 7.63 18.83
C GLY A 287 20.21 7.20 17.63
N ALA A 288 20.63 5.93 17.62
CA ALA A 288 21.60 5.42 16.66
C ALA A 288 20.98 5.20 15.27
N VAL A 289 21.28 6.07 14.30
CA VAL A 289 20.77 5.98 12.93
C VAL A 289 21.91 6.20 11.93
N GLU A 290 21.96 5.36 10.90
CA GLU A 290 22.92 5.45 9.80
C GLU A 290 22.23 5.91 8.52
N PHE A 291 22.73 7.00 7.94
CA PHE A 291 22.21 7.54 6.69
C PHE A 291 23.03 7.03 5.51
N LEU A 292 22.39 6.26 4.62
CA LEU A 292 23.04 5.73 3.42
C LEU A 292 22.61 6.51 2.19
N THR A 293 23.59 6.93 1.39
CA THR A 293 23.39 7.59 0.10
C THR A 293 22.86 6.62 -0.95
N ILE A 294 21.94 7.10 -1.79
CA ILE A 294 21.38 6.33 -2.91
C ILE A 294 22.50 6.10 -3.94
N ARG A 295 22.76 4.84 -4.29
CA ARG A 295 23.71 4.52 -5.37
C ARG A 295 22.97 4.63 -6.70
N SER A 296 23.29 5.65 -7.49
CA SER A 296 22.85 5.69 -8.89
C SER A 296 23.55 4.56 -9.66
N PRO A 297 22.85 3.83 -10.55
CA PRO A 297 23.52 2.93 -11.48
C PRO A 297 24.51 3.74 -12.31
N LYS A 298 25.77 3.30 -12.37
CA LYS A 298 26.75 3.81 -13.33
C LYS A 298 26.18 3.56 -14.73
N THR A 299 25.65 4.60 -15.35
CA THR A 299 25.43 4.69 -16.80
C THR A 299 26.35 5.78 -17.32
N GLY A 300 26.92 5.55 -18.50
CA GLY A 300 28.09 6.22 -19.03
C GLY A 300 28.01 7.75 -19.03
N ALA A 301 29.19 8.35 -18.89
CA ALA A 301 29.41 9.79 -18.87
C ALA A 301 28.70 10.53 -20.01
N VAL A 302 27.87 11.51 -19.64
CA VAL A 302 27.65 12.72 -20.43
C VAL A 302 27.85 13.88 -19.49
N GLN A 303 28.96 14.60 -19.67
CA GLN A 303 29.18 15.90 -19.04
C GLN A 303 28.05 16.84 -19.48
N SER A 304 27.33 17.41 -18.52
CA SER A 304 26.53 18.61 -18.76
C SER A 304 26.98 19.67 -17.77
N ASP A 305 27.28 20.83 -18.33
CA ASP A 305 27.86 21.97 -17.66
C ASP A 305 26.99 22.44 -16.50
N VAL A 306 27.56 22.40 -15.30
CA VAL A 306 26.93 22.92 -14.08
C VAL A 306 27.03 24.44 -14.11
N VAL A 307 25.89 25.11 -14.25
CA VAL A 307 25.74 26.51 -13.82
C VAL A 307 25.65 26.48 -12.28
N PRO A 308 26.51 27.20 -11.54
CA PRO A 308 26.53 27.13 -10.08
C PRO A 308 25.27 27.77 -9.50
N LEU A 309 24.60 27.05 -8.59
CA LEU A 309 23.53 27.58 -7.76
C LEU A 309 24.08 28.75 -6.94
N VAL A 310 23.56 29.95 -7.18
CA VAL A 310 23.75 31.10 -6.30
C VAL A 310 23.04 30.81 -4.98
N SER A 311 23.78 30.90 -3.87
CA SER A 311 23.26 30.80 -2.50
C SER A 311 22.08 31.78 -2.30
N PRO A 312 20.97 31.37 -1.67
CA PRO A 312 19.90 32.31 -1.36
C PRO A 312 20.41 33.34 -0.34
N ALA A 313 20.27 34.62 -0.70
CA ALA A 313 20.42 35.74 0.20
C ALA A 313 19.45 35.60 1.38
N ALA A 314 19.81 36.20 2.52
CA ALA A 314 19.04 36.17 3.76
C ALA A 314 17.54 36.47 3.53
N PRO A 315 16.63 35.77 4.23
CA PRO A 315 15.19 35.92 4.01
C PRO A 315 14.75 37.36 4.30
N LEU A 316 14.12 37.99 3.32
CA LEU A 316 13.37 39.22 3.52
C LEU A 316 12.18 38.89 4.43
N TYR A 317 12.00 39.67 5.50
CA TYR A 317 10.88 39.52 6.41
C TYR A 317 9.57 39.53 5.62
N ALA A 318 8.72 38.51 5.82
CA ALA A 318 7.39 38.44 5.21
C ALA A 318 6.61 39.75 5.51
N PRO A 319 6.00 40.40 4.51
CA PRO A 319 5.15 41.58 4.72
C PRO A 319 4.12 41.33 5.81
N ALA A 320 3.89 42.32 6.68
CA ALA A 320 3.06 42.15 7.88
C ALA A 320 1.62 41.74 7.54
N ASP A 321 1.10 42.20 6.41
CA ASP A 321 -0.22 41.91 5.86
C ASP A 321 -0.35 40.49 5.26
N LEU A 322 0.78 39.80 5.04
CA LEU A 322 0.79 38.40 4.64
C LEU A 322 0.79 37.44 5.85
N LYS A 323 1.13 37.92 7.05
CA LYS A 323 1.15 37.10 8.27
C LYS A 323 -0.26 36.60 8.57
N ARG A 324 -0.44 35.27 8.53
CA ARG A 324 -1.72 34.54 8.73
C ARG A 324 -2.67 34.55 7.51
N HIS A 325 -2.26 35.09 6.37
CA HIS A 325 -3.02 34.97 5.12
C HIS A 325 -2.89 33.55 4.53
N TRP A 326 -3.95 33.01 3.94
CA TRP A 326 -3.98 31.62 3.44
C TRP A 326 -2.91 31.36 2.35
N ALA A 327 -2.59 32.39 1.56
CA ALA A 327 -1.62 32.32 0.47
C ALA A 327 -0.17 32.53 0.92
N ALA A 328 0.09 32.80 2.20
CA ALA A 328 1.42 33.20 2.68
C ALA A 328 2.54 32.25 2.27
N ALA A 329 2.30 30.94 2.38
CA ALA A 329 3.28 29.91 2.03
C ALA A 329 3.57 29.84 0.51
N LEU A 330 2.62 30.24 -0.34
CA LEU A 330 2.77 30.24 -1.80
C LEU A 330 3.38 31.56 -2.32
N VAL A 331 3.11 32.66 -1.62
CA VAL A 331 3.60 34.01 -1.96
C VAL A 331 5.05 34.21 -1.51
N GLN A 332 5.44 33.69 -0.34
CA GLN A 332 6.76 33.91 0.24
C GLN A 332 7.92 33.47 -0.69
N PRO A 333 7.91 32.26 -1.30
CA PRO A 333 9.00 31.84 -2.18
C PRO A 333 9.12 32.71 -3.44
N LEU A 334 8.02 33.33 -3.90
CA LEU A 334 8.04 34.24 -5.04
C LEU A 334 8.67 35.58 -4.65
N LEU A 335 8.38 36.09 -3.45
CA LEU A 335 9.03 37.29 -2.91
C LEU A 335 10.52 37.07 -2.67
N ASP A 336 10.91 35.93 -2.09
CA ASP A 336 12.32 35.57 -1.84
C ASP A 336 13.13 35.53 -3.13
N ARG A 337 12.50 35.09 -4.23
CA ARG A 337 13.08 35.04 -5.58
C ARG A 337 12.88 36.34 -6.38
N ARG A 338 12.23 37.36 -5.80
CA ARG A 338 11.88 38.64 -6.44
C ARG A 338 11.09 38.47 -7.76
N LEU A 339 10.22 37.45 -7.82
CA LEU A 339 9.40 37.16 -8.99
C LEU A 339 8.10 37.97 -9.04
N ILE A 340 7.68 38.53 -7.90
CA ILE A 340 6.48 39.35 -7.76
C ILE A 340 6.82 40.62 -6.97
N SER A 341 6.11 41.72 -7.25
CA SER A 341 6.37 43.05 -6.69
C SER A 341 5.54 43.36 -5.45
N LEU A 342 6.08 44.16 -4.51
CA LEU A 342 5.35 44.80 -3.41
C LEU A 342 4.82 46.17 -3.86
N ALA A 343 3.73 46.64 -3.25
CA ALA A 343 3.23 48.01 -3.39
C ALA A 343 3.31 48.69 -2.01
N ASP A 344 3.99 49.83 -1.91
CA ASP A 344 4.15 50.60 -0.68
C ASP A 344 4.65 49.76 0.53
N GLU A 345 5.68 48.95 0.30
CA GLU A 345 6.28 47.99 1.26
C GLU A 345 5.34 46.88 1.79
N HIS A 346 4.13 46.78 1.25
CA HIS A 346 3.12 45.79 1.59
C HIS A 346 2.77 44.91 0.38
N PHE A 347 2.17 43.74 0.62
CA PHE A 347 1.77 42.85 -0.47
C PHE A 347 0.34 43.09 -0.96
N HIS A 348 -0.56 43.56 -0.10
CA HIS A 348 -2.00 43.74 -0.31
C HIS A 348 -2.67 42.49 -0.91
N PRO A 349 -2.74 41.36 -0.17
CA PRO A 349 -3.15 40.07 -0.72
C PRO A 349 -4.55 40.04 -1.37
N ASP A 350 -5.50 40.80 -0.82
CA ASP A 350 -6.89 40.84 -1.30
C ASP A 350 -7.17 41.95 -2.32
N ALA A 351 -6.18 42.79 -2.64
CA ALA A 351 -6.35 43.83 -3.65
C ALA A 351 -6.41 43.22 -5.05
N PRO A 352 -7.20 43.81 -5.98
CA PRO A 352 -7.26 43.35 -7.36
C PRO A 352 -5.91 43.58 -8.07
N LEU A 353 -5.53 42.64 -8.94
CA LEU A 353 -4.31 42.75 -9.76
C LEU A 353 -4.68 43.15 -11.19
N SER A 354 -3.94 44.11 -11.76
CA SER A 354 -4.14 44.52 -13.16
C SER A 354 -3.47 43.56 -14.15
N ALA A 355 -3.96 43.54 -15.39
CA ALA A 355 -3.37 42.73 -16.46
C ALA A 355 -1.89 43.06 -16.72
N GLY A 356 -1.51 44.34 -16.64
CA GLY A 356 -0.12 44.79 -16.86
C GLY A 356 0.83 44.37 -15.74
N GLU A 357 0.39 44.42 -14.48
CA GLU A 357 1.20 43.89 -13.36
C GLU A 357 1.37 42.37 -13.45
N PHE A 358 0.31 41.65 -13.81
CA PHE A 358 0.38 40.20 -13.97
C PHE A 358 1.31 39.77 -15.12
N ALA A 359 1.27 40.48 -16.26
CA ALA A 359 2.21 40.26 -17.37
C ALA A 359 3.67 40.48 -16.96
N THR A 360 3.93 41.50 -16.13
CA THR A 360 5.26 41.76 -15.56
C THR A 360 5.72 40.59 -14.67
N TRP A 361 4.83 40.01 -13.87
CA TRP A 361 5.14 38.84 -13.05
C TRP A 361 5.46 37.61 -13.90
N LEU A 362 4.70 37.36 -14.99
CA LEU A 362 4.97 36.28 -15.93
C LEU A 362 6.35 36.43 -16.58
N GLN A 363 6.66 37.63 -17.07
CA GLN A 363 7.95 37.91 -17.71
C GLN A 363 9.12 37.71 -16.73
N THR A 364 8.98 38.20 -15.50
CA THR A 364 10.00 38.04 -14.44
C THR A 364 10.20 36.57 -14.06
N ALA A 365 9.13 35.77 -14.11
CA ALA A 365 9.16 34.33 -13.89
C ALA A 365 9.67 33.50 -15.09
N GLY A 366 10.01 34.15 -16.21
CA GLY A 366 10.57 33.49 -17.40
C GLY A 366 9.51 32.92 -18.35
N PHE A 367 8.26 33.36 -18.25
CA PHE A 367 7.18 32.98 -19.17
C PHE A 367 6.97 34.05 -20.27
N PRO A 368 6.65 33.64 -21.52
CA PRO A 368 6.30 34.58 -22.57
C PRO A 368 5.00 35.30 -22.23
N SER A 369 4.92 36.61 -22.49
CA SER A 369 3.69 37.41 -22.36
C SER A 369 3.46 38.20 -23.64
N ASP A 370 2.25 38.11 -24.18
CA ASP A 370 1.83 38.88 -25.36
C ASP A 370 1.42 40.28 -24.91
N ASN A 371 2.33 41.26 -25.04
CA ASN A 371 2.03 42.69 -24.84
C ASN A 371 1.17 43.24 -26.01
N THR A 372 -0.06 42.72 -26.19
CA THR A 372 -0.96 43.15 -27.28
C THR A 372 -2.11 44.05 -26.84
N SER A 373 -2.09 44.59 -25.62
CA SER A 373 -2.95 45.73 -25.27
C SER A 373 -2.12 46.99 -25.19
N ASP A 374 -2.38 47.88 -26.15
CA ASP A 374 -1.87 49.24 -26.24
C ASP A 374 -1.90 49.94 -24.87
N ASN A 375 -0.72 50.37 -24.41
CA ASN A 375 -0.51 51.02 -23.12
C ASN A 375 -0.92 52.51 -23.17
N THR A 376 -2.09 52.80 -23.75
CA THR A 376 -2.55 54.16 -24.05
C THR A 376 -4.07 54.35 -23.87
N SER A 377 -4.68 53.87 -22.78
CA SER A 377 -5.90 54.52 -22.24
C SER A 377 -6.27 54.07 -20.82
N ALA A 378 -5.96 54.94 -19.85
CA ALA A 378 -6.79 55.35 -18.71
C ALA A 378 -7.87 54.37 -18.15
N LYS A 379 -7.43 53.25 -17.58
CA LYS A 379 -7.77 52.68 -16.25
C LYS A 379 -7.27 51.22 -16.24
N PRO A 380 -6.46 50.78 -15.26
CA PRO A 380 -6.09 49.37 -15.20
C PRO A 380 -7.33 48.57 -14.85
N ASN A 381 -7.97 47.96 -15.85
CA ASN A 381 -9.08 47.06 -15.58
C ASN A 381 -8.55 45.86 -14.78
N PRO A 382 -9.24 45.46 -13.70
CA PRO A 382 -8.84 44.31 -12.90
C PRO A 382 -8.95 43.04 -13.73
N LEU A 383 -7.89 42.23 -13.72
CA LEU A 383 -7.83 40.95 -14.45
C LEU A 383 -8.80 39.95 -13.81
N THR A 384 -9.55 39.19 -14.59
CA THR A 384 -10.39 38.11 -14.04
C THR A 384 -9.59 36.82 -13.80
N ARG A 385 -10.09 35.95 -12.93
CA ARG A 385 -9.48 34.63 -12.66
C ARG A 385 -9.32 33.79 -13.93
N LEU A 386 -10.34 33.78 -14.79
CA LEU A 386 -10.31 33.02 -16.03
C LEU A 386 -9.28 33.55 -17.02
N GLU A 387 -9.15 34.87 -17.17
CA GLU A 387 -8.14 35.47 -18.06
C GLU A 387 -6.72 35.12 -17.61
N ALA A 388 -6.43 35.20 -16.31
CA ALA A 388 -5.12 34.83 -15.77
C ALA A 388 -4.80 33.34 -15.95
N ILE A 389 -5.78 32.47 -15.75
CA ILE A 389 -5.64 31.02 -15.99
C ILE A 389 -5.32 30.73 -17.45
N VAL A 390 -6.03 31.38 -18.39
CA VAL A 390 -5.77 31.23 -19.82
C VAL A 390 -4.34 31.69 -20.15
N GLN A 391 -3.90 32.82 -19.61
CA GLN A 391 -2.55 33.32 -19.81
C GLN A 391 -1.49 32.35 -19.27
N LEU A 392 -1.64 31.81 -18.05
CA LEU A 392 -0.70 30.86 -17.46
C LEU A 392 -0.62 29.54 -18.24
N VAL A 393 -1.77 28.97 -18.61
CA VAL A 393 -1.82 27.71 -19.37
C VAL A 393 -1.14 27.87 -20.72
N ASN A 394 -1.40 28.97 -21.43
CA ASN A 394 -0.78 29.25 -22.72
C ASN A 394 0.72 29.52 -22.58
N ALA A 395 1.13 30.39 -21.65
CA ALA A 395 2.52 30.78 -21.49
C ALA A 395 3.41 29.62 -21.01
N ALA A 396 2.89 28.73 -20.17
CA ALA A 396 3.58 27.54 -19.71
C ALA A 396 3.48 26.34 -20.68
N GLN A 397 2.70 26.48 -21.76
CA GLN A 397 2.39 25.45 -22.76
C GLN A 397 1.82 24.18 -22.12
N LEU A 398 0.89 24.35 -21.17
CA LEU A 398 0.26 23.23 -20.47
C LEU A 398 -0.86 22.64 -21.32
N THR A 399 -0.95 21.31 -21.33
CA THR A 399 -1.96 20.55 -22.10
C THR A 399 -2.55 19.42 -21.27
N GLY A 400 -3.63 18.80 -21.74
CA GLY A 400 -4.17 17.55 -21.17
C GLY A 400 -5.37 17.72 -20.21
N GLY A 401 -5.94 18.92 -20.09
CA GLY A 401 -7.21 19.10 -19.39
C GLY A 401 -8.38 18.48 -20.12
N HIS A 402 -9.29 17.85 -19.37
CA HIS A 402 -10.52 17.29 -19.93
C HIS A 402 -11.75 18.06 -19.41
N PRO A 403 -12.70 18.50 -20.25
CA PRO A 403 -13.87 19.27 -19.81
C PRO A 403 -14.72 18.60 -18.73
N SER A 404 -14.69 17.27 -18.63
CA SER A 404 -15.41 16.53 -17.56
C SER A 404 -14.96 16.92 -16.15
N LEU A 405 -13.71 17.40 -15.98
CA LEU A 405 -13.19 17.89 -14.70
C LEU A 405 -13.97 19.09 -14.15
N LEU A 406 -14.66 19.81 -15.03
CA LEU A 406 -15.48 20.96 -14.65
C LEU A 406 -16.87 20.54 -14.15
N SER A 407 -17.24 19.26 -14.28
CA SER A 407 -18.62 18.80 -14.02
C SER A 407 -19.04 18.85 -12.56
N SER A 408 -18.08 18.82 -11.64
CA SER A 408 -18.30 18.94 -10.21
C SER A 408 -18.45 20.40 -9.72
N TYR A 409 -18.34 21.38 -10.61
CA TYR A 409 -18.37 22.81 -10.24
C TYR A 409 -19.67 23.47 -10.69
N HIS A 410 -20.36 24.10 -9.74
CA HIS A 410 -21.69 24.68 -9.94
C HIS A 410 -21.67 25.85 -10.94
N ASP A 411 -20.58 26.60 -10.98
CA ASP A 411 -20.42 27.82 -11.76
C ASP A 411 -19.70 27.61 -13.10
N ARG A 412 -19.49 26.35 -13.51
CA ARG A 412 -18.86 26.00 -14.80
C ARG A 412 -19.52 26.66 -16.01
N ALA A 413 -20.83 26.96 -15.92
CA ALA A 413 -21.60 27.62 -16.96
C ALA A 413 -21.13 29.06 -17.26
N GLN A 414 -20.38 29.68 -16.34
CA GLN A 414 -19.78 31.00 -16.55
C GLN A 414 -18.50 30.96 -17.40
N ILE A 415 -17.97 29.77 -17.72
CA ILE A 415 -16.76 29.62 -18.54
C ILE A 415 -17.18 29.60 -20.02
N PRO A 416 -16.73 30.56 -20.86
CA PRO A 416 -16.98 30.51 -22.30
C PRO A 416 -16.43 29.21 -22.91
N SER A 417 -17.14 28.66 -23.89
CA SER A 417 -16.78 27.39 -24.54
C SER A 417 -15.35 27.37 -25.08
N ALA A 418 -14.87 28.49 -25.62
CA ALA A 418 -13.51 28.65 -26.12
C ALA A 418 -12.42 28.53 -25.04
N GLN A 419 -12.76 28.78 -23.77
CA GLN A 419 -11.82 28.81 -22.64
C GLN A 419 -12.02 27.62 -21.67
N THR A 420 -13.01 26.76 -21.95
CA THR A 420 -13.31 25.54 -21.17
C THR A 420 -12.08 24.62 -21.09
N LEU A 421 -11.36 24.43 -22.19
CA LEU A 421 -10.19 23.56 -22.23
C LEU A 421 -9.02 24.13 -21.39
N ALA A 422 -8.81 25.44 -21.42
CA ALA A 422 -7.78 26.10 -20.62
C ALA A 422 -8.09 25.97 -19.12
N MET A 423 -9.34 26.22 -18.71
CA MET A 423 -9.76 26.06 -17.31
C MET A 423 -9.66 24.59 -16.84
N ALA A 424 -10.07 23.63 -17.67
CA ALA A 424 -9.92 22.21 -17.37
C ALA A 424 -8.44 21.79 -17.26
N THR A 425 -7.58 22.36 -18.10
CA THR A 425 -6.13 22.10 -18.07
C THR A 425 -5.50 22.66 -16.80
N ALA A 426 -5.90 23.87 -16.40
CA ALA A 426 -5.45 24.45 -15.14
C ALA A 426 -5.85 23.60 -13.92
N LEU A 427 -7.08 23.05 -13.89
CA LEU A 427 -7.49 22.14 -12.82
C LEU A 427 -6.69 20.83 -12.80
N GLN A 428 -6.46 20.23 -13.98
CA GLN A 428 -5.68 18.99 -14.10
C GLN A 428 -4.26 19.14 -13.55
N HIS A 429 -3.64 20.28 -13.76
CA HIS A 429 -2.29 20.60 -13.31
C HIS A 429 -2.26 21.27 -11.92
N CYS A 430 -3.40 21.32 -11.21
CA CYS A 430 -3.52 21.92 -9.88
C CYS A 430 -3.15 23.42 -9.82
N LEU A 431 -3.35 24.17 -10.90
CA LEU A 431 -3.12 25.61 -10.96
C LEU A 431 -4.23 26.41 -10.29
N VAL A 432 -5.46 25.90 -10.27
CA VAL A 432 -6.61 26.65 -9.74
C VAL A 432 -6.61 26.60 -8.22
N VAL A 433 -6.64 27.79 -7.62
CA VAL A 433 -6.60 27.97 -6.17
C VAL A 433 -7.90 28.63 -5.73
N SER A 434 -8.64 27.99 -4.82
CA SER A 434 -9.91 28.48 -4.28
C SER A 434 -10.13 27.98 -2.86
N PRO A 435 -10.60 28.85 -1.92
CA PRO A 435 -11.00 28.42 -0.60
C PRO A 435 -12.35 27.68 -0.57
N GLN A 436 -13.10 27.67 -1.70
CA GLN A 436 -14.37 26.96 -1.84
C GLN A 436 -14.21 25.79 -2.84
N PRO A 437 -14.28 24.53 -2.39
CA PRO A 437 -13.87 23.36 -3.19
C PRO A 437 -14.77 23.04 -4.39
N ASP A 438 -15.97 23.62 -4.45
CA ASP A 438 -17.04 23.34 -5.43
C ASP A 438 -17.39 24.55 -6.33
N CYS A 439 -16.60 25.63 -6.27
CA CYS A 439 -16.81 26.87 -7.05
C CYS A 439 -15.49 27.45 -7.60
N LEU A 440 -15.45 27.76 -8.91
CA LEU A 440 -14.25 28.20 -9.64
C LEU A 440 -14.08 29.73 -9.70
N LYS A 441 -15.21 30.46 -9.64
CA LYS A 441 -15.38 31.91 -9.78
C LYS A 441 -14.68 32.51 -11.01
N PRO A 442 -14.96 32.02 -12.23
CA PRO A 442 -14.19 32.40 -13.42
C PRO A 442 -14.24 33.91 -13.74
N LEU A 443 -15.36 34.57 -13.46
CA LEU A 443 -15.56 36.00 -13.75
C LEU A 443 -15.18 36.94 -12.58
N HIS A 444 -14.70 36.39 -11.47
CA HIS A 444 -14.30 37.20 -10.32
C HIS A 444 -12.97 37.91 -10.58
N CYS A 445 -12.85 39.15 -10.09
CA CYS A 445 -11.60 39.91 -10.13
C CYS A 445 -10.49 39.15 -9.39
N LEU A 446 -9.37 38.90 -10.05
CA LEU A 446 -8.25 38.18 -9.50
C LEU A 446 -7.55 39.03 -8.45
N THR A 447 -7.38 38.48 -7.25
CA THR A 447 -6.60 39.15 -6.20
C THR A 447 -5.11 38.89 -6.38
N ARG A 448 -4.27 39.76 -5.81
CA ARG A 448 -2.80 39.61 -5.82
C ARG A 448 -2.35 38.28 -5.21
N ALA A 449 -3.00 37.82 -4.14
CA ALA A 449 -2.73 36.52 -3.53
C ALA A 449 -3.09 35.34 -4.42
N GLU A 450 -4.24 35.38 -5.09
CA GLU A 450 -4.67 34.34 -6.03
C GLU A 450 -3.73 34.26 -7.23
N ALA A 451 -3.38 35.40 -7.80
CA ALA A 451 -2.44 35.51 -8.92
C ALA A 451 -1.07 34.90 -8.58
N ALA A 452 -0.51 35.28 -7.43
CA ALA A 452 0.76 34.76 -6.95
C ALA A 452 0.69 33.24 -6.67
N ALA A 453 -0.41 32.77 -6.07
CA ALA A 453 -0.61 31.35 -5.82
C ALA A 453 -0.68 30.53 -7.13
N MET A 454 -1.42 31.02 -8.14
CA MET A 454 -1.52 30.36 -9.46
C MET A 454 -0.17 30.38 -10.21
N LEU A 455 0.58 31.48 -10.13
CA LEU A 455 1.93 31.59 -10.70
C LEU A 455 2.90 30.60 -10.04
N TYR A 456 2.87 30.50 -8.71
CA TYR A 456 3.67 29.53 -7.97
C TYR A 456 3.36 28.09 -8.41
N GLN A 457 2.08 27.74 -8.52
CA GLN A 457 1.69 26.41 -8.99
C GLN A 457 2.10 26.13 -10.43
N THR A 458 2.14 27.17 -11.26
CA THR A 458 2.64 27.04 -12.64
C THR A 458 4.14 26.72 -12.65
N LEU A 459 4.94 27.36 -11.78
CA LEU A 459 6.35 27.01 -11.61
C LEU A 459 6.53 25.56 -11.07
N VAL A 460 5.66 25.11 -10.17
CA VAL A 460 5.64 23.73 -9.68
C VAL A 460 5.33 22.75 -10.83
N ALA A 461 4.30 23.03 -11.63
CA ALA A 461 3.92 22.20 -12.79
C ALA A 461 5.04 22.10 -13.84
N LYS A 462 5.89 23.13 -13.95
CA LYS A 462 7.09 23.13 -14.81
C LYS A 462 8.34 22.53 -14.17
N GLY A 463 8.26 22.05 -12.92
CA GLY A 463 9.40 21.51 -12.17
C GLY A 463 10.42 22.57 -11.74
N GLN A 464 10.06 23.85 -11.77
CA GLN A 464 10.91 25.00 -11.43
C GLN A 464 10.72 25.49 -9.98
N SER A 465 9.81 24.88 -9.23
CA SER A 465 9.58 25.09 -7.80
C SER A 465 9.12 23.80 -7.14
N LEU A 466 9.37 23.66 -5.84
CA LEU A 466 8.91 22.52 -5.05
C LEU A 466 7.41 22.64 -4.79
N ALA A 467 6.66 21.54 -4.88
CA ALA A 467 5.24 21.54 -4.56
C ALA A 467 4.99 21.88 -3.08
N ILE A 468 4.24 22.94 -2.82
CA ILE A 468 3.74 23.30 -1.49
C ILE A 468 2.29 22.81 -1.40
N ASP A 469 2.06 21.90 -0.46
CA ASP A 469 0.73 21.32 -0.25
C ASP A 469 -0.11 22.23 0.66
N THR A 470 -1.21 22.75 0.14
CA THR A 470 -2.16 23.60 0.88
C THR A 470 -3.60 23.28 0.45
N PRO A 471 -4.57 23.26 1.40
CA PRO A 471 -5.97 22.95 1.13
C PRO A 471 -6.65 23.95 0.17
N ALA A 472 -6.01 25.09 -0.10
CA ALA A 472 -6.51 26.06 -1.09
C ALA A 472 -6.34 25.60 -2.55
N ILE A 473 -5.51 24.57 -2.81
CA ILE A 473 -5.31 24.02 -4.16
C ILE A 473 -6.47 23.10 -4.50
N LEU A 474 -7.21 23.43 -5.56
CA LEU A 474 -8.26 22.56 -6.07
C LEU A 474 -7.62 21.41 -6.84
N ARG A 475 -7.72 20.21 -6.28
CA ARG A 475 -7.26 18.97 -6.91
C ARG A 475 -8.42 18.29 -7.63
N PRO A 476 -8.20 17.69 -8.82
CA PRO A 476 -9.24 16.96 -9.52
C PRO A 476 -9.88 15.88 -8.63
N ILE A 477 -11.20 15.96 -8.45
CA ILE A 477 -11.98 14.89 -7.83
C ILE A 477 -12.06 13.76 -8.86
N VAL A 478 -11.26 12.71 -8.69
CA VAL A 478 -11.31 11.55 -9.59
C VAL A 478 -12.57 10.76 -9.28
N ALA A 479 -13.65 11.03 -10.04
CA ALA A 479 -14.77 10.12 -10.16
C ALA A 479 -14.28 8.84 -10.85
N ILE A 480 -14.30 7.71 -10.14
CA ILE A 480 -14.04 6.39 -10.72
C ILE A 480 -15.12 6.15 -11.77
N SER A 481 -14.78 6.35 -13.04
CA SER A 481 -15.60 5.93 -14.17
C SER A 481 -14.67 5.28 -15.20
N LYS A 482 -15.09 4.11 -15.68
CA LYS A 482 -14.35 3.29 -16.65
C LYS A 482 -13.86 4.16 -17.83
N PRO A 483 -12.61 4.02 -18.28
CA PRO A 483 -12.08 4.88 -19.32
C PRO A 483 -12.73 4.55 -20.67
N SER A 484 -13.21 5.57 -21.37
CA SER A 484 -13.60 5.50 -22.78
C SER A 484 -13.09 6.73 -23.54
N GLY A 485 -12.26 6.50 -24.57
CA GLY A 485 -11.83 7.47 -25.60
C GLY A 485 -10.55 8.26 -25.31
N PRO A 486 -9.67 8.52 -26.32
CA PRO A 486 -8.22 8.39 -26.12
C PRO A 486 -7.45 9.70 -25.88
N MET A 487 -6.60 9.69 -24.86
CA MET A 487 -5.33 10.43 -24.80
C MET A 487 -4.17 9.47 -25.16
N PRO A 488 -2.99 9.97 -25.58
CA PRO A 488 -1.91 9.12 -26.09
C PRO A 488 -1.45 8.12 -25.02
N ILE A 489 -1.63 6.85 -25.35
CA ILE A 489 -1.48 5.69 -24.47
C ILE A 489 0.01 5.49 -24.16
N LYS A 490 0.47 5.81 -22.95
CA LYS A 490 1.51 4.97 -22.33
C LYS A 490 0.78 3.67 -21.95
N ARG A 491 1.05 2.59 -22.69
CA ARG A 491 0.45 1.27 -22.42
C ARG A 491 0.66 0.91 -20.95
N PRO A 492 -0.33 0.32 -20.25
CA PRO A 492 -0.07 -0.25 -18.93
C PRO A 492 1.14 -1.20 -19.02
N PRO A 493 2.05 -1.20 -18.03
CA PRO A 493 3.22 -2.05 -18.05
C PRO A 493 2.74 -3.50 -18.09
N VAL A 494 3.20 -4.23 -19.10
CA VAL A 494 2.91 -5.65 -19.26
C VAL A 494 3.92 -6.45 -18.47
N VAL A 495 3.46 -7.37 -17.63
CA VAL A 495 4.30 -8.36 -16.96
C VAL A 495 4.05 -9.71 -17.60
N VAL A 496 5.11 -10.44 -17.94
CA VAL A 496 4.99 -11.85 -18.36
C VAL A 496 5.19 -12.74 -17.15
N LEU A 497 4.20 -13.59 -16.90
CA LEU A 497 4.26 -14.68 -15.95
C LEU A 497 4.46 -15.99 -16.70
N ASP A 498 5.43 -16.76 -16.24
CA ASP A 498 5.83 -18.00 -16.86
C ASP A 498 5.63 -19.15 -15.88
N PRO A 499 4.59 -19.99 -16.06
CA PRO A 499 4.29 -21.09 -15.14
C PRO A 499 5.22 -22.31 -15.33
N GLY A 500 6.54 -22.12 -15.39
CA GLY A 500 7.52 -23.22 -15.36
C GLY A 500 7.23 -24.36 -16.35
N HIS A 501 7.35 -25.61 -15.90
CA HIS A 501 7.14 -26.83 -16.69
C HIS A 501 5.68 -27.01 -17.16
N GLY A 502 5.45 -27.83 -18.18
CA GLY A 502 4.12 -28.11 -18.75
C GLY A 502 4.21 -29.13 -19.88
N GLY A 503 3.06 -29.66 -20.30
CA GLY A 503 2.96 -30.68 -21.36
C GLY A 503 3.56 -32.02 -20.93
N THR A 504 4.48 -32.52 -21.76
CA THR A 504 5.19 -33.77 -21.51
C THR A 504 6.20 -33.70 -20.37
N ASP A 505 6.61 -32.50 -19.97
CA ASP A 505 7.47 -32.29 -18.82
C ASP A 505 6.63 -31.99 -17.55
N PRO A 506 6.47 -32.96 -16.63
CA PRO A 506 5.74 -32.75 -15.39
C PRO A 506 6.52 -31.89 -14.37
N GLY A 507 7.79 -31.59 -14.67
CA GLY A 507 8.75 -31.05 -13.71
C GLY A 507 9.04 -32.06 -12.59
N VAL A 508 9.20 -31.54 -11.36
CA VAL A 508 9.37 -32.37 -10.16
C VAL A 508 8.06 -33.09 -9.81
N THR A 509 8.15 -34.37 -9.43
CA THR A 509 7.01 -35.17 -8.96
C THR A 509 7.33 -35.88 -7.65
N THR A 510 6.30 -36.33 -6.92
CA THR A 510 6.46 -37.05 -5.64
C THR A 510 7.05 -38.47 -5.74
N ARG A 511 7.35 -38.99 -6.95
CA ARG A 511 8.03 -40.29 -7.13
C ARG A 511 9.51 -40.08 -7.53
N PRO A 512 10.47 -40.84 -6.95
CA PRO A 512 11.83 -40.83 -7.46
C PRO A 512 11.83 -41.32 -8.91
N LYS A 513 12.47 -40.59 -9.83
CA LYS A 513 12.68 -41.02 -11.22
C LYS A 513 13.44 -42.36 -11.19
N GLN A 514 12.72 -43.48 -11.34
CA GLN A 514 13.34 -44.72 -11.77
C GLN A 514 13.85 -44.50 -13.21
N ARG A 515 15.11 -44.89 -13.45
CA ARG A 515 15.80 -44.75 -14.73
C ARG A 515 14.97 -45.34 -15.87
N GLU A 516 14.59 -44.50 -16.82
CA GLU A 516 14.37 -44.95 -18.20
C GLU A 516 15.54 -44.46 -19.04
N ALA A 517 16.21 -45.42 -19.66
CA ALA A 517 17.35 -45.20 -20.53
C ALA A 517 16.88 -44.63 -21.87
N ALA A 518 17.36 -43.44 -22.21
CA ALA A 518 17.47 -42.99 -23.59
C ALA A 518 18.84 -42.32 -23.76
N GLN A 519 19.66 -42.91 -24.63
CA GLN A 519 20.96 -42.41 -25.03
C GLN A 519 20.78 -41.06 -25.73
N GLU A 520 21.47 -40.01 -25.27
CA GLU A 520 22.03 -39.00 -26.17
C GLU A 520 23.21 -38.26 -25.50
N THR A 521 24.32 -38.32 -26.21
CA THR A 521 25.69 -37.81 -26.01
C THR A 521 25.97 -36.72 -24.98
N LEU A 522 26.77 -37.09 -23.96
CA LEU A 522 27.38 -36.23 -22.96
C LEU A 522 28.65 -35.56 -23.52
N GLY A 523 28.66 -34.22 -23.56
CA GLY A 523 29.86 -33.41 -23.82
C GLY A 523 30.16 -32.48 -22.66
N SER A 524 31.20 -32.81 -21.90
CA SER A 524 32.02 -31.96 -20.99
C SER A 524 31.35 -31.22 -19.81
N GLN A 525 31.55 -31.78 -18.61
CA GLN A 525 31.59 -31.05 -17.33
C GLN A 525 32.92 -30.27 -17.16
N PRO A 526 32.94 -29.25 -16.28
CA PRO A 526 34.05 -29.03 -15.35
C PRO A 526 33.59 -29.06 -13.87
N PRO A 527 34.55 -29.17 -12.91
CA PRO A 527 34.35 -29.94 -11.67
C PRO A 527 33.94 -29.12 -10.42
N LEU A 528 33.40 -29.86 -9.45
CA LEU A 528 33.14 -29.49 -8.06
C LEU A 528 34.43 -29.14 -7.29
N LEU A 529 34.40 -28.03 -6.54
CA LEU A 529 35.38 -27.74 -5.49
C LEU A 529 34.87 -28.32 -4.16
N GLU A 530 35.64 -29.26 -3.60
CA GLU A 530 35.48 -29.79 -2.25
C GLU A 530 35.83 -28.72 -1.20
N MET A 531 35.02 -28.62 -0.14
CA MET A 531 35.41 -27.97 1.11
C MET A 531 35.47 -29.03 2.22
N LEU A 532 36.66 -29.13 2.81
CA LEU A 532 37.04 -30.02 3.91
C LEU A 532 36.34 -29.65 5.25
N PRO A 533 36.15 -30.60 6.17
CA PRO A 533 35.51 -30.38 7.46
C PRO A 533 36.52 -29.95 8.55
N MET A 534 36.05 -29.21 9.55
CA MET A 534 36.77 -29.01 10.83
C MET A 534 35.83 -29.29 12.00
N GLU A 535 36.21 -30.26 12.82
CA GLU A 535 35.62 -30.63 14.10
C GLU A 535 36.03 -29.67 15.23
N GLY A 536 35.18 -29.63 16.27
CA GLY A 536 35.63 -29.60 17.66
C GLY A 536 35.57 -28.26 18.41
N ALA A 537 34.62 -28.13 19.35
CA ALA A 537 34.91 -28.12 20.80
C ALA A 537 33.85 -27.38 21.65
N SER A 538 33.35 -28.11 22.66
CA SER A 538 33.12 -27.69 24.04
C SER A 538 32.04 -26.63 24.37
N MET A 539 30.94 -27.13 24.93
CA MET A 539 30.01 -26.40 25.79
C MET A 539 30.55 -26.35 27.23
N SER A 540 30.53 -25.18 27.86
CA SER A 540 30.67 -25.01 29.30
C SER A 540 29.58 -24.05 29.81
N PRO A 541 28.95 -24.30 30.97
CA PRO A 541 27.85 -23.48 31.48
C PRO A 541 28.35 -22.23 32.22
N LEU A 542 27.61 -21.12 32.11
CA LEU A 542 27.85 -19.90 32.89
C LEU A 542 27.01 -19.90 34.19
N PRO A 543 27.55 -19.36 35.30
CA PRO A 543 26.92 -19.42 36.63
C PRO A 543 25.94 -18.28 36.91
N ALA A 544 25.07 -18.50 37.91
CA ALA A 544 24.10 -17.54 38.43
C ALA A 544 24.76 -16.42 39.25
N GLY A 545 24.25 -15.18 39.15
CA GLY A 545 24.60 -14.09 40.06
C GLY A 545 24.08 -12.69 39.72
N VAL A 546 23.07 -12.26 40.47
CA VAL A 546 22.80 -10.91 41.06
C VAL A 546 22.60 -9.68 40.14
N MET A 547 21.37 -9.13 40.20
CA MET A 547 20.96 -7.79 39.72
C MET A 547 20.99 -6.74 40.85
N PRO A 548 21.31 -5.46 40.60
CA PRO A 548 20.92 -4.34 41.46
C PRO A 548 19.64 -3.61 40.97
N PRO A 549 18.92 -2.85 41.84
CA PRO A 549 17.51 -2.50 41.66
C PRO A 549 17.26 -1.07 41.14
N GLY A 550 16.05 -0.83 40.61
CA GLY A 550 15.38 0.48 40.67
C GLY A 550 14.72 1.01 39.39
N LEU A 551 13.45 0.67 39.15
CA LEU A 551 12.28 1.60 39.19
C LEU A 551 11.06 0.88 38.60
N ALA A 552 10.11 0.52 39.47
CA ALA A 552 8.79 0.05 39.09
C ALA A 552 7.75 1.04 39.64
N ALA A 553 6.82 1.44 38.78
CA ALA A 553 5.43 1.82 39.10
C ALA A 553 4.68 1.96 37.76
N GLU A 554 3.47 1.49 37.51
CA GLU A 554 2.49 0.61 38.17
C GLU A 554 1.51 0.17 37.05
N LEU A 555 1.13 -1.11 36.98
CA LEU A 555 -0.06 -1.61 36.26
C LEU A 555 -0.83 -2.56 37.20
N PRO A 556 -2.17 -2.60 37.17
CA PRO A 556 -3.01 -3.25 38.18
C PRO A 556 -3.04 -4.79 38.08
N PRO A 557 -3.51 -5.50 39.13
CA PRO A 557 -3.08 -6.86 39.46
C PRO A 557 -3.86 -7.96 38.70
N MET A 558 -3.15 -9.04 38.37
CA MET A 558 -3.71 -10.34 38.00
C MET A 558 -4.00 -11.16 39.26
N LEU A 559 -5.21 -11.72 39.37
CA LEU A 559 -5.58 -12.72 40.37
C LEU A 559 -5.14 -14.13 39.94
N PRO A 560 -4.93 -15.07 40.88
CA PRO A 560 -4.06 -16.23 40.70
C PRO A 560 -4.72 -17.41 39.96
N SER A 561 -3.87 -18.16 39.26
CA SER A 561 -4.17 -19.44 38.62
C SER A 561 -4.46 -20.54 39.66
N SER A 562 -5.67 -21.09 39.65
CA SER A 562 -5.99 -22.37 40.27
C SER A 562 -5.67 -23.51 39.30
N GLY A 563 -4.74 -24.38 39.68
CA GLY A 563 -4.38 -25.58 38.92
C GLY A 563 -5.40 -26.71 39.06
N ILE A 564 -5.40 -27.61 38.07
CA ILE A 564 -5.90 -29.00 38.14
C ILE A 564 -4.92 -29.88 37.30
N PRO A 565 -4.62 -31.13 37.73
CA PRO A 565 -3.39 -31.86 37.42
C PRO A 565 -3.45 -32.75 36.18
N ALA A 566 -2.26 -33.17 35.74
CA ALA A 566 -2.03 -34.18 34.71
C ALA A 566 -2.48 -35.59 35.15
N GLY A 567 -3.14 -36.32 34.24
CA GLY A 567 -3.40 -37.75 34.40
C GLY A 567 -4.30 -38.34 33.32
N MET A 568 -3.79 -39.39 32.66
CA MET A 568 -4.49 -40.44 31.89
C MET A 568 -4.86 -40.17 30.42
N MET A 569 -3.91 -40.49 29.52
CA MET A 569 -4.23 -41.31 28.33
C MET A 569 -3.21 -42.46 28.26
N PRO A 570 -3.63 -43.73 28.10
CA PRO A 570 -2.71 -44.85 28.06
C PRO A 570 -2.04 -44.97 26.69
N GLU A 571 -0.71 -45.09 26.71
CA GLU A 571 0.08 -45.62 25.60
C GLU A 571 -0.31 -47.09 25.36
N MET A 572 -0.60 -47.46 24.10
CA MET A 572 -0.62 -48.86 23.68
C MET A 572 0.65 -49.17 22.90
N SER A 573 1.41 -50.13 23.41
CA SER A 573 2.65 -50.66 22.87
C SER A 573 2.42 -51.66 21.72
N PRO A 574 3.37 -51.79 20.77
CA PRO A 574 3.17 -52.51 19.51
C PRO A 574 3.56 -53.99 19.62
N GLU A 575 2.71 -54.87 20.17
CA GLU A 575 3.09 -56.31 20.24
C GLU A 575 1.95 -57.36 20.29
N ILE A 576 0.70 -57.05 19.96
CA ILE A 576 -0.35 -58.09 19.83
C ILE A 576 -1.15 -57.89 18.53
N MET A 577 -0.66 -58.48 17.43
CA MET A 577 -1.51 -59.06 16.38
C MET A 577 -0.68 -59.91 15.40
N ALA A 578 -0.08 -60.99 15.90
CA ALA A 578 0.34 -62.12 15.08
C ALA A 578 -0.60 -63.30 15.37
N GLY A 579 -1.43 -63.66 14.39
CA GLY A 579 -2.17 -64.93 14.37
C GLY A 579 -3.67 -64.80 14.18
N MET A 580 -4.13 -64.72 12.93
CA MET A 580 -5.33 -65.41 12.43
C MET A 580 -5.43 -65.31 10.89
N PRO A 581 -5.97 -66.33 10.18
CA PRO A 581 -5.77 -66.53 8.75
C PRO A 581 -6.92 -66.01 7.87
N GLY A 582 -6.55 -65.46 6.71
CA GLY A 582 -7.30 -65.44 5.44
C GLY A 582 -8.75 -64.93 5.43
N MET A 583 -8.95 -63.67 5.00
CA MET A 583 -10.14 -63.25 4.26
C MET A 583 -9.77 -62.34 3.07
N PRO A 584 -10.50 -62.40 1.94
CA PRO A 584 -10.06 -61.86 0.66
C PRO A 584 -10.52 -60.43 0.42
N GLY A 585 -9.64 -59.62 -0.18
CA GLY A 585 -10.00 -58.40 -0.95
C GLY A 585 -10.36 -57.16 -0.14
N MET A 586 -9.36 -56.51 0.47
CA MET A 586 -9.45 -55.06 0.73
C MET A 586 -9.03 -54.33 -0.56
N PRO A 587 -9.77 -53.31 -1.03
CA PRO A 587 -9.29 -52.45 -2.11
C PRO A 587 -7.99 -51.80 -1.68
N GLU A 588 -7.01 -51.72 -2.59
CA GLU A 588 -5.79 -50.95 -2.35
C GLU A 588 -6.13 -49.55 -1.83
N PRO A 589 -5.34 -48.99 -0.90
CA PRO A 589 -5.58 -47.65 -0.40
C PRO A 589 -5.63 -46.67 -1.58
N PRO A 590 -6.52 -45.66 -1.57
CA PRO A 590 -6.63 -44.71 -2.68
C PRO A 590 -5.25 -44.11 -2.94
N GLU A 591 -4.77 -44.26 -4.18
CA GLU A 591 -3.49 -43.69 -4.61
C GLU A 591 -3.43 -42.21 -4.18
N THR A 592 -2.37 -41.83 -3.49
CA THR A 592 -2.11 -40.41 -3.20
C THR A 592 -2.02 -39.69 -4.55
N PRO A 593 -2.78 -38.60 -4.77
CA PRO A 593 -2.79 -37.93 -6.07
C PRO A 593 -1.36 -37.48 -6.42
N LYS A 594 -0.91 -37.87 -7.61
CA LYS A 594 0.43 -37.55 -8.13
C LYS A 594 0.58 -36.03 -8.18
N LEU A 595 1.43 -35.48 -7.31
CA LEU A 595 1.73 -34.06 -7.29
C LEU A 595 2.79 -33.79 -8.37
N GLU A 596 2.43 -32.96 -9.34
CA GLU A 596 3.30 -32.57 -10.45
C GLU A 596 3.52 -31.06 -10.40
N GLU A 597 4.78 -30.65 -10.51
CA GLU A 597 5.19 -29.25 -10.51
C GLU A 597 4.35 -28.43 -11.47
N LYS A 598 4.17 -28.90 -12.71
CA LYS A 598 3.42 -28.21 -13.77
C LYS A 598 2.01 -27.76 -13.36
N THR A 599 1.33 -28.52 -12.50
CA THR A 599 -0.02 -28.24 -12.01
C THR A 599 0.00 -27.18 -10.91
N ILE A 600 0.97 -27.30 -9.99
CA ILE A 600 1.18 -26.32 -8.91
C ILE A 600 1.52 -24.96 -9.50
N VAL A 601 2.54 -24.90 -10.37
CA VAL A 601 3.07 -23.62 -10.85
C VAL A 601 2.08 -22.91 -11.78
N LEU A 602 1.27 -23.64 -12.55
CA LEU A 602 0.15 -23.06 -13.32
C LEU A 602 -0.88 -22.42 -12.39
N SER A 603 -1.27 -23.14 -11.33
CA SER A 603 -2.24 -22.65 -10.36
C SER A 603 -1.74 -21.40 -9.61
N VAL A 604 -0.48 -21.40 -9.16
CA VAL A 604 0.13 -20.23 -8.53
C VAL A 604 0.23 -19.07 -9.51
N ALA A 605 0.70 -19.29 -10.75
CA ALA A 605 0.82 -18.23 -11.75
C ALA A 605 -0.53 -17.59 -12.12
N GLN A 606 -1.60 -18.38 -12.25
CA GLN A 606 -2.96 -17.86 -12.48
C GLN A 606 -3.47 -17.01 -11.31
N ALA A 607 -3.17 -17.42 -10.08
CA ALA A 607 -3.50 -16.63 -8.89
C ALA A 607 -2.69 -15.32 -8.83
N VAL A 608 -1.39 -15.36 -9.15
CA VAL A 608 -0.54 -14.15 -9.25
C VAL A 608 -1.06 -13.21 -10.32
N ALA A 609 -1.41 -13.74 -11.50
CA ALA A 609 -2.01 -12.98 -12.59
C ALA A 609 -3.29 -12.27 -12.13
N SER A 610 -4.18 -12.98 -11.44
CA SER A 610 -5.43 -12.44 -10.92
C SER A 610 -5.20 -11.25 -9.97
N PHE A 611 -4.25 -11.38 -9.04
CA PHE A 611 -3.91 -10.28 -8.11
C PHE A 611 -3.29 -9.07 -8.81
N LEU A 612 -2.38 -9.29 -9.77
CA LEU A 612 -1.75 -8.20 -10.53
C LEU A 612 -2.76 -7.47 -11.42
N GLN A 613 -3.68 -8.21 -12.06
CA GLN A 613 -4.76 -7.64 -12.86
C GLN A 613 -5.72 -6.80 -12.01
N GLN A 614 -6.05 -7.24 -10.79
CA GLN A 614 -6.82 -6.44 -9.82
C GLN A 614 -6.10 -5.14 -9.42
N GLN A 615 -4.76 -5.13 -9.50
CA GLN A 615 -3.93 -3.96 -9.24
C GLN A 615 -3.68 -3.09 -10.49
N GLY A 616 -4.32 -3.42 -11.63
CA GLY A 616 -4.23 -2.65 -12.88
C GLY A 616 -2.94 -2.89 -13.68
N ILE A 617 -2.23 -3.99 -13.42
CA ILE A 617 -1.10 -4.46 -14.23
C ILE A 617 -1.62 -5.39 -15.31
N GLU A 618 -1.20 -5.18 -16.56
CA GLU A 618 -1.50 -6.11 -17.64
C GLU A 618 -0.59 -7.33 -17.50
N VAL A 619 -1.17 -8.53 -17.53
CA VAL A 619 -0.43 -9.78 -17.33
C VAL A 619 -0.63 -10.70 -18.51
N VAL A 620 0.47 -11.21 -19.04
CA VAL A 620 0.51 -12.22 -20.08
C VAL A 620 1.10 -13.51 -19.50
N LEU A 621 0.37 -14.61 -19.60
CA LEU A 621 0.89 -15.93 -19.25
C LEU A 621 1.57 -16.54 -20.48
N THR A 622 2.77 -17.11 -20.33
CA THR A 622 3.42 -17.86 -21.41
C THR A 622 2.61 -19.11 -21.80
N ARG A 623 1.88 -19.69 -20.84
CA ARG A 623 0.85 -20.72 -21.03
C ARG A 623 -0.32 -20.53 -20.07
N SER A 624 -1.55 -20.71 -20.57
CA SER A 624 -2.78 -20.75 -19.76
C SER A 624 -3.31 -22.17 -19.54
N GLU A 625 -2.71 -23.15 -20.22
CA GLU A 625 -3.07 -24.57 -20.22
C GLU A 625 -1.81 -25.44 -20.11
N ASP A 626 -2.01 -26.75 -20.06
CA ASP A 626 -0.91 -27.71 -19.97
C ASP A 626 -0.27 -27.94 -21.34
N ARG A 627 0.91 -27.34 -21.57
CA ARG A 627 1.68 -27.48 -22.81
C ARG A 627 3.18 -27.26 -22.57
N ASP A 628 4.01 -27.89 -23.37
CA ASP A 628 5.46 -27.69 -23.36
C ASP A 628 5.83 -26.28 -23.85
N LEU A 629 6.89 -25.71 -23.27
CA LEU A 629 7.45 -24.41 -23.68
C LEU A 629 8.97 -24.39 -23.50
N THR A 630 9.67 -24.08 -24.58
CA THR A 630 11.12 -23.86 -24.60
C THR A 630 11.51 -22.52 -23.97
N PRO A 631 12.76 -22.34 -23.50
CA PRO A 631 13.27 -21.05 -23.05
C PRO A 631 13.13 -19.93 -24.08
N ALA A 632 13.31 -20.25 -25.36
CA ALA A 632 13.19 -19.28 -26.44
C ALA A 632 11.76 -18.75 -26.60
N GLU A 633 10.75 -19.62 -26.50
CA GLU A 633 9.33 -19.24 -26.57
C GLU A 633 8.93 -18.32 -25.41
N ARG A 634 9.44 -18.58 -24.20
CA ARG A 634 9.19 -17.72 -23.01
C ARG A 634 9.73 -16.31 -23.21
N VAL A 635 10.94 -16.20 -23.75
CA VAL A 635 11.58 -14.92 -24.08
C VAL A 635 10.87 -14.21 -25.24
N GLU A 636 10.40 -14.97 -26.23
CA GLU A 636 9.69 -14.41 -27.39
C GLU A 636 8.35 -13.77 -27.00
N VAL A 637 7.56 -14.41 -26.14
CA VAL A 637 6.33 -13.83 -25.57
C VAL A 637 6.64 -12.49 -24.88
N THR A 638 7.75 -12.42 -24.15
CA THR A 638 8.20 -11.20 -23.46
C THR A 638 8.50 -10.06 -24.43
N LYS A 639 9.13 -10.35 -25.57
CA LYS A 639 9.42 -9.37 -26.62
C LYS A 639 8.16 -8.91 -27.33
N GLN A 640 7.30 -9.84 -27.74
CA GLN A 640 6.07 -9.57 -28.49
C GLN A 640 5.13 -8.63 -27.73
N HIS A 641 5.05 -8.80 -26.41
CA HIS A 641 4.17 -8.01 -25.56
C HIS A 641 4.85 -6.77 -24.94
N GLN A 642 6.10 -6.47 -25.31
CA GLN A 642 6.86 -5.33 -24.77
C GLN A 642 6.85 -5.31 -23.24
N ALA A 643 6.99 -6.48 -22.63
CA ALA A 643 6.85 -6.64 -21.20
C ALA A 643 7.99 -5.95 -20.45
N VAL A 644 7.73 -5.47 -19.24
CA VAL A 644 8.71 -4.79 -18.38
C VAL A 644 9.43 -5.74 -17.43
N ALA A 645 8.89 -6.95 -17.24
CA ALA A 645 9.47 -7.99 -16.40
C ALA A 645 8.99 -9.38 -16.82
N LEU A 646 9.85 -10.39 -16.59
CA LEU A 646 9.55 -11.81 -16.77
C LEU A 646 9.72 -12.55 -15.44
N ILE A 647 8.68 -13.26 -14.99
CA ILE A 647 8.71 -14.03 -13.74
C ILE A 647 8.43 -15.49 -14.05
N SER A 648 9.43 -16.36 -13.91
CA SER A 648 9.27 -17.81 -13.97
C SER A 648 8.95 -18.38 -12.59
N ILE A 649 7.86 -19.13 -12.47
CA ILE A 649 7.41 -19.75 -11.21
C ILE A 649 7.64 -21.25 -11.28
N HIS A 650 8.35 -21.78 -10.28
CA HIS A 650 8.79 -23.17 -10.17
C HIS A 650 8.55 -23.72 -8.76
N ALA A 651 8.62 -25.03 -8.61
CA ALA A 651 8.67 -25.68 -7.30
C ALA A 651 9.76 -26.76 -7.28
N ASN A 652 10.70 -26.61 -6.35
CA ASN A 652 11.90 -27.40 -6.23
C ASN A 652 11.63 -28.89 -5.93
N GLY A 653 12.64 -29.71 -6.22
CA GLY A 653 12.73 -31.10 -5.81
C GLY A 653 14.12 -31.45 -5.33
N SER A 654 14.23 -32.22 -4.25
CA SER A 654 15.50 -32.76 -3.78
C SER A 654 15.73 -34.17 -4.32
N LEU A 655 16.89 -34.39 -4.94
CA LEU A 655 17.35 -35.71 -5.41
C LEU A 655 17.95 -36.55 -4.28
N ALA A 656 18.46 -35.90 -3.22
CA ALA A 656 18.83 -36.57 -1.99
C ALA A 656 17.55 -36.74 -1.16
N ASN A 657 17.30 -37.92 -0.59
CA ASN A 657 16.11 -38.33 0.15
C ASN A 657 15.86 -37.50 1.46
N ARG A 658 15.81 -36.17 1.34
CA ARG A 658 15.72 -35.15 2.39
C ARG A 658 14.27 -34.71 2.50
N SER A 659 13.51 -35.41 3.32
CA SER A 659 12.10 -35.07 3.59
C SER A 659 11.93 -33.82 4.47
N ASP A 660 13.00 -33.34 5.10
CA ASP A 660 13.05 -32.16 5.95
C ASP A 660 13.23 -30.84 5.17
N ILE A 661 13.59 -30.90 3.88
CA ILE A 661 13.83 -29.71 3.08
C ILE A 661 12.53 -28.93 2.83
N ASN A 662 12.58 -27.61 3.04
CA ASN A 662 11.46 -26.71 2.84
C ASN A 662 11.95 -25.26 2.67
N GLY A 663 11.13 -24.41 2.08
CA GLY A 663 11.34 -22.97 1.95
C GLY A 663 11.43 -22.46 0.51
N VAL A 664 11.34 -21.13 0.37
CA VAL A 664 11.38 -20.43 -0.91
C VAL A 664 12.78 -20.00 -1.30
N GLU A 665 13.07 -20.02 -2.60
CA GLU A 665 14.30 -19.47 -3.20
C GLU A 665 13.91 -18.54 -4.35
N THR A 666 14.75 -17.54 -4.63
CA THR A 666 14.52 -16.68 -5.81
C THR A 666 15.83 -16.39 -6.51
N TYR A 667 15.88 -16.65 -7.80
CA TYR A 667 17.08 -16.51 -8.61
C TYR A 667 16.99 -15.36 -9.60
N TYR A 668 18.13 -14.72 -9.84
CA TYR A 668 18.31 -13.67 -10.85
C TYR A 668 19.62 -13.90 -11.63
N HIS A 669 19.76 -13.27 -12.80
CA HIS A 669 21.02 -13.33 -13.54
C HIS A 669 22.06 -12.38 -12.90
N PRO A 670 23.30 -12.81 -12.61
CA PRO A 670 24.30 -12.00 -11.90
C PRO A 670 24.59 -10.64 -12.55
N ASP A 671 24.50 -10.55 -13.87
CA ASP A 671 24.75 -9.30 -14.61
C ASP A 671 23.52 -8.36 -14.67
N SER A 672 22.39 -8.74 -14.06
CA SER A 672 21.15 -7.96 -14.08
C SER A 672 20.86 -7.35 -12.70
N SER A 673 21.30 -6.10 -12.49
CA SER A 673 20.97 -5.34 -11.26
C SER A 673 19.48 -5.14 -11.07
N GLU A 674 18.74 -4.98 -12.16
CA GLU A 674 17.29 -4.84 -12.16
C GLU A 674 16.57 -6.18 -11.92
N GLY A 675 17.10 -7.29 -12.46
CA GLY A 675 16.66 -8.65 -12.08
C GLY A 675 16.89 -8.94 -10.60
N MET A 676 18.03 -8.51 -10.05
CA MET A 676 18.32 -8.62 -8.62
C MET A 676 17.31 -7.82 -7.77
N ARG A 677 16.97 -6.59 -8.17
CA ARG A 677 15.96 -5.77 -7.48
C ARG A 677 14.58 -6.42 -7.51
N LEU A 678 14.16 -6.93 -8.67
CA LEU A 678 12.90 -7.67 -8.82
C LEU A 678 12.88 -8.91 -7.93
N ALA A 679 13.98 -9.69 -7.90
CA ALA A 679 14.09 -10.90 -7.09
C ALA A 679 13.98 -10.58 -5.59
N TRP A 680 14.71 -9.58 -5.11
CA TRP A 680 14.61 -9.13 -3.72
C TRP A 680 13.23 -8.59 -3.35
N SER A 681 12.57 -7.87 -4.26
CA SER A 681 11.21 -7.35 -4.05
C SER A 681 10.21 -8.49 -3.84
N ILE A 682 10.25 -9.52 -4.70
CA ILE A 682 9.41 -10.71 -4.62
C ILE A 682 9.74 -11.54 -3.38
N HIS A 683 11.01 -11.84 -3.16
CA HIS A 683 11.44 -12.72 -2.09
C HIS A 683 11.14 -12.14 -0.71
N LYS A 684 11.41 -10.83 -0.48
CA LYS A 684 11.03 -10.19 0.78
C LYS A 684 9.53 -10.12 0.99
N ALA A 685 8.75 -9.97 -0.08
CA ALA A 685 7.30 -9.99 0.04
C ALA A 685 6.85 -11.39 0.50
N LEU A 686 7.38 -12.46 -0.10
CA LEU A 686 7.15 -13.84 0.31
C LEU A 686 7.52 -14.08 1.78
N THR A 687 8.77 -13.87 2.17
CA THR A 687 9.25 -14.28 3.51
C THR A 687 8.69 -13.42 4.65
N ARG A 688 8.25 -12.19 4.37
CA ARG A 688 7.59 -11.33 5.36
C ARG A 688 6.09 -11.54 5.47
N THR A 689 5.44 -12.10 4.44
CA THR A 689 3.96 -12.24 4.41
C THR A 689 3.44 -13.66 4.38
N ALA A 690 4.26 -14.63 3.99
CA ALA A 690 4.02 -16.05 4.17
C ALA A 690 4.73 -16.60 5.44
N ASP A 691 4.18 -17.64 6.05
CA ASP A 691 4.80 -18.42 7.13
C ASP A 691 5.61 -19.54 6.46
N ILE A 692 6.75 -19.16 5.86
CA ILE A 692 7.57 -20.04 5.01
C ILE A 692 9.06 -19.86 5.33
N ALA A 693 9.84 -20.95 5.23
CA ALA A 693 11.27 -20.88 5.44
C ALA A 693 11.96 -20.05 4.35
N ASP A 694 12.86 -19.16 4.78
CA ASP A 694 13.67 -18.31 3.91
C ASP A 694 14.96 -19.04 3.54
N ARG A 695 15.15 -19.32 2.25
CA ARG A 695 16.39 -19.88 1.72
C ARG A 695 17.16 -18.90 0.83
N GLY A 696 16.70 -17.66 0.73
CA GLY A 696 17.44 -16.54 0.16
C GLY A 696 17.27 -16.29 -1.34
N VAL A 697 17.91 -15.20 -1.76
CA VAL A 697 17.99 -14.72 -3.14
C VAL A 697 19.38 -15.05 -3.70
N HIS A 698 19.43 -15.73 -4.85
CA HIS A 698 20.66 -16.29 -5.41
C HIS A 698 20.91 -15.84 -6.85
N ALA A 699 22.17 -15.76 -7.26
CA ALA A 699 22.52 -15.56 -8.67
C ALA A 699 22.55 -16.92 -9.40
N ALA A 700 21.97 -17.00 -10.60
CA ALA A 700 22.02 -18.20 -11.45
C ALA A 700 22.08 -17.85 -12.94
N HIS A 701 22.70 -18.75 -13.72
CA HIS A 701 22.84 -18.62 -15.18
C HIS A 701 21.79 -19.41 -15.97
N PHE A 702 20.55 -19.47 -15.47
CA PHE A 702 19.47 -20.15 -16.18
C PHE A 702 19.24 -19.51 -17.56
N THR A 703 18.99 -20.34 -18.57
CA THR A 703 18.88 -19.89 -19.97
C THR A 703 17.83 -18.80 -20.15
N THR A 704 16.66 -18.94 -19.52
CA THR A 704 15.58 -17.95 -19.55
C THR A 704 16.00 -16.61 -18.94
N LEU A 705 16.72 -16.62 -17.81
CA LEU A 705 17.20 -15.41 -17.15
C LEU A 705 18.28 -14.70 -17.98
N ARG A 706 19.18 -15.46 -18.60
CA ARG A 706 20.27 -14.95 -19.44
C ARG A 706 19.78 -14.37 -20.77
N GLN A 707 18.77 -14.98 -21.38
CA GLN A 707 18.26 -14.59 -22.71
C GLN A 707 17.16 -13.52 -22.65
N SER A 708 16.60 -13.26 -21.46
CA SER A 708 15.56 -12.25 -21.30
C SER A 708 16.09 -10.83 -21.61
N PRO A 709 15.41 -10.06 -22.47
CA PRO A 709 15.79 -8.67 -22.76
C PRO A 709 15.36 -7.70 -21.64
N VAL A 710 14.61 -8.19 -20.65
CA VAL A 710 14.06 -7.42 -19.52
C VAL A 710 14.40 -8.10 -18.20
N PRO A 711 14.27 -7.40 -17.06
CA PRO A 711 14.46 -7.97 -15.73
C PRO A 711 13.68 -9.28 -15.58
N ALA A 712 14.41 -10.36 -15.35
CA ALA A 712 13.85 -11.71 -15.24
C ALA A 712 14.26 -12.36 -13.92
N VAL A 713 13.33 -13.11 -13.34
CA VAL A 713 13.54 -13.86 -12.10
C VAL A 713 12.93 -15.26 -12.18
N HIS A 714 13.50 -16.16 -11.39
CA HIS A 714 13.02 -17.53 -11.23
C HIS A 714 12.68 -17.75 -9.76
N VAL A 715 11.40 -17.97 -9.46
CA VAL A 715 10.86 -18.06 -8.10
C VAL A 715 10.54 -19.52 -7.80
N GLU A 716 11.25 -20.09 -6.83
CA GLU A 716 10.95 -21.41 -6.29
C GLU A 716 10.03 -21.25 -5.08
N VAL A 717 8.80 -21.74 -5.19
CA VAL A 717 7.75 -21.50 -4.18
C VAL A 717 7.73 -22.50 -3.03
N GLY A 718 8.66 -23.45 -3.02
CA GLY A 718 8.78 -24.51 -2.02
C GLY A 718 9.36 -25.79 -2.62
N TYR A 719 9.52 -26.83 -1.79
CA TYR A 719 10.04 -28.14 -2.21
C TYR A 719 8.94 -29.20 -2.26
N ILE A 720 8.60 -29.71 -3.46
CA ILE A 720 7.61 -30.79 -3.67
C ILE A 720 8.00 -32.07 -2.91
N SER A 721 9.30 -32.35 -2.82
CA SER A 721 9.84 -33.50 -2.09
C SER A 721 9.86 -33.32 -0.55
N GLY A 722 9.61 -32.10 -0.07
CA GLY A 722 9.62 -31.76 1.35
C GLY A 722 8.32 -32.17 2.03
N SER A 723 8.39 -32.66 3.27
CA SER A 723 7.20 -33.07 4.04
C SER A 723 6.27 -31.90 4.36
N ILE A 724 6.83 -30.72 4.66
CA ILE A 724 6.06 -29.51 5.00
C ILE A 724 5.51 -28.86 3.74
N ASP A 725 6.39 -28.50 2.80
CA ASP A 725 6.01 -27.81 1.57
C ASP A 725 5.17 -28.71 0.66
N GLY A 726 5.59 -29.96 0.45
CA GLY A 726 4.86 -30.92 -0.39
C GLY A 726 3.42 -31.14 0.09
N THR A 727 3.19 -31.22 1.41
CA THR A 727 1.82 -31.28 1.97
C THR A 727 1.06 -29.99 1.69
N SER A 728 1.68 -28.83 1.93
CA SER A 728 1.03 -27.52 1.74
C SER A 728 0.69 -27.25 0.26
N LEU A 729 1.55 -27.66 -0.67
CA LEU A 729 1.39 -27.53 -2.11
C LEU A 729 0.31 -28.45 -2.70
N THR A 730 -0.28 -29.36 -1.92
CA THR A 730 -1.52 -30.05 -2.34
C THR A 730 -2.77 -29.18 -2.18
N ASN A 731 -2.68 -28.07 -1.44
CA ASN A 731 -3.82 -27.25 -1.07
C ASN A 731 -3.93 -26.00 -1.97
N LEU A 732 -5.04 -25.91 -2.72
CA LEU A 732 -5.31 -24.77 -3.60
C LEU A 732 -5.40 -23.42 -2.86
N ALA A 733 -5.86 -23.40 -1.61
CA ALA A 733 -5.88 -22.18 -0.80
C ALA A 733 -4.45 -21.70 -0.49
N TYR A 734 -3.50 -22.63 -0.34
CA TYR A 734 -2.09 -22.33 -0.14
C TYR A 734 -1.46 -21.70 -1.40
N HIS A 735 -1.85 -22.13 -2.60
CA HIS A 735 -1.40 -21.48 -3.84
C HIS A 735 -1.79 -20.01 -3.90
N ARG A 736 -3.04 -19.68 -3.54
CA ARG A 736 -3.51 -18.29 -3.44
C ARG A 736 -2.79 -17.52 -2.34
N TYR A 737 -2.51 -18.17 -1.22
CA TYR A 737 -1.73 -17.62 -0.12
C TYR A 737 -0.31 -17.23 -0.54
N LEU A 738 0.37 -18.05 -1.35
CA LEU A 738 1.70 -17.75 -1.92
C LEU A 738 1.65 -16.71 -3.04
N ALA A 739 0.61 -16.73 -3.86
CA ALA A 739 0.46 -15.84 -5.00
C ALA A 739 0.33 -14.36 -4.61
N ARG A 740 -0.36 -14.05 -3.51
CA ARG A 740 -0.54 -12.67 -3.02
C ARG A 740 0.80 -11.96 -2.71
N PRO A 741 1.73 -12.54 -1.92
CA PRO A 741 3.08 -12.00 -1.75
C PRO A 741 3.83 -11.78 -3.06
N ILE A 742 3.79 -12.76 -3.98
CA ILE A 742 4.51 -12.70 -5.26
C ILE A 742 3.99 -11.54 -6.10
N ALA A 743 2.66 -11.45 -6.27
CA ALA A 743 2.01 -10.36 -6.97
C ALA A 743 2.37 -9.00 -6.35
N ASN A 744 2.34 -8.89 -5.03
CA ASN A 744 2.74 -7.66 -4.34
C ASN A 744 4.20 -7.28 -4.60
N GLY A 745 5.12 -8.26 -4.61
CA GLY A 745 6.53 -8.04 -4.93
C GLY A 745 6.76 -7.57 -6.37
N ILE A 746 6.03 -8.14 -7.32
CA ILE A 746 6.05 -7.73 -8.74
C ILE A 746 5.48 -6.33 -8.89
N PHE A 747 4.29 -6.08 -8.32
CA PHE A 747 3.64 -4.77 -8.37
C PHE A 747 4.53 -3.68 -7.80
N ARG A 748 5.19 -3.93 -6.65
CA ARG A 748 6.20 -3.02 -6.06
C ARG A 748 7.27 -2.63 -7.06
N TYR A 749 7.88 -3.62 -7.70
CA TYR A 749 8.96 -3.41 -8.64
C TYR A 749 8.50 -2.56 -9.84
N VAL A 750 7.36 -2.92 -10.43
CA VAL A 750 6.78 -2.22 -11.58
C VAL A 750 6.34 -0.80 -11.22
N TRP A 751 5.77 -0.60 -10.03
CA TRP A 751 5.28 0.69 -9.58
C TRP A 751 6.42 1.68 -9.28
N GLN A 752 7.54 1.20 -8.73
CA GLN A 752 8.74 2.03 -8.48
C GLN A 752 9.41 2.57 -9.76
N GLN A 753 9.07 2.03 -10.94
CA GLN A 753 9.58 2.48 -12.24
C GLN A 753 8.71 3.54 -12.93
N ARG A 754 7.54 3.85 -12.35
CA ARG A 754 6.64 4.90 -12.83
C ARG A 754 6.96 6.22 -12.14
#